data_AF-K7FVT3-F1
#
_entry.id   AF-K7FVT3-F1
#
_cell.length_a   1.000
_cell.length_b   1.000
_cell.length_c   1.000
_cell.angle_alpha   90.00
_cell.angle_beta   90.00
_cell.angle_gamma   90.00
#
_symmetry.space_group_name_H-M   'P 1'
#
loop_
_entity.id
_entity.type
_entity.pdbx_description
1 polymer ?
#
loop_
_entity_poly.entity_id
_entity_poly.type
_entity_poly.pdbx_seq_one_letter_code
_entity_poly.pdbx_strand_id
1 'polypeptide(L)'
;MLVKAAVVHRFFLFLLLPGFACSCPSRCLCFRTTVRCMHLMLENIPEVPPQTNILDLRFNHIQEIQPGAFRRLKNLNTLLLNNNLIKQIARRSFEALPNLKYLYLYKNEIQTIQQHAFKGLHSLEQLYLHFNHLETLGPETFSDLPKLERLFLHNNKISRIQPGTFFQLESLKRLRLDSNALLCDCDLMWLAELLKKYSEQGNIQTAATCENPRELQGRSVTSLTTQEFNCERPRITTEPHDADVKLGNTVYFTCRAEGNPKPEIIWLHNNNEIDMNDDGRLNLLQDGTLMIQNTKESDKGIYQCMAKNIAGEVKTQEVVLRYFGTPSKPSFVIQPQNTEVLVGGSVTLECGVSGHPPPHVVWTLGTGSPLPGDSRFAITSSGGLYIQNVTFLDQGQYNCKASNSEGSIQATANILVQDTPRFLLVPRDQIVTEGQSVDFSCTAEGHPAPVIAWTRAGGPLPVDRRQSVLSSGTLRIVRVALHDQGQYECHAISALGVKSFPVQLWVTPRVIPVFLHPPQDVVAETGQDVMITCAAQGDPRPTVTWAKEGIQITESGKFHVSQDGTLSIRDLGVADQGRYECRARNTFGFTSSTMQLTITATDVGRSGDTFVASSIQEAISSVDHAINSTRTELFSKRPKTPNDLLALFRYPRDPYTIETARAGEIFERTLQLIQDHVQQGLIVDMNGTGYRYNDLVSPRYLNVIANLSGCSAHRRTPNCSDICFHKQYRTHDGSCNNLQHPMWGASLTAFQRLLKPAYQNGFNLPRGFSLAEDSRELPLPLPRLVSTAMIGTETITPNEQFTHMLMQWGQFLDHDLDQTVAAISMSRFSEVCTNDPPCFSVVIPENDPRVKNGRCMFFVRSSPVCGSGMTSLLMNSVYAREQINHLTSYIDASNVYGSSEQESRELRNLSSQRGLLKQGQVVPSSGKHLLPFAVGPPTECMRDENESPVPCFLAGDHRANEQLGLTAMHTLWFREHNRLATELRALNPHWDGDTLYHEARKIVGAQMQHITYTHWLPKV
;
A
#
# COMPACT_ATOMS: atom_id res chain seq x y z
N MET A 1 65.97 6.61 29.76
CA MET A 1 66.56 7.60 28.81
C MET A 1 66.22 9.00 29.31
N LEU A 2 67.24 9.78 29.70
CA LEU A 2 67.43 11.25 29.62
C LEU A 2 66.17 12.16 29.79
N VAL A 3 66.05 13.17 30.68
CA VAL A 3 67.04 14.15 31.20
C VAL A 3 66.46 15.00 32.37
N LYS A 4 67.32 15.26 33.38
CA LYS A 4 67.46 16.40 34.33
C LYS A 4 66.33 16.85 35.30
N ALA A 5 66.68 16.86 36.59
CA ALA A 5 66.27 17.90 37.55
C ALA A 5 67.38 18.16 38.60
N ALA A 6 67.81 19.42 38.70
CA ALA A 6 68.55 20.05 39.79
C ALA A 6 67.86 21.42 39.99
N VAL A 7 67.68 21.99 41.19
CA VAL A 7 68.70 22.65 42.02
C VAL A 7 68.10 22.91 43.41
N VAL A 8 68.95 22.90 44.43
CA VAL A 8 68.68 23.13 45.87
C VAL A 8 69.46 24.36 46.36
N HIS A 9 68.96 24.97 47.46
CA HIS A 9 69.55 25.96 48.40
C HIS A 9 69.32 27.46 48.09
N ARG A 10 69.04 28.37 49.05
CA ARG A 10 69.20 28.42 50.52
C ARG A 10 68.40 29.64 51.06
N PHE A 11 67.92 29.64 52.31
CA PHE A 11 68.26 30.62 53.39
C PHE A 11 67.31 30.51 54.60
N PHE A 12 67.85 30.85 55.77
CA PHE A 12 67.47 30.45 57.13
C PHE A 12 67.07 31.67 58.00
N LEU A 13 66.31 31.38 59.08
CA LEU A 13 66.27 32.04 60.41
C LEU A 13 65.59 33.43 60.60
N PHE A 14 64.67 33.50 61.57
CA PHE A 14 64.53 34.43 62.72
C PHE A 14 63.15 34.16 63.37
N LEU A 15 63.05 33.47 64.52
CA LEU A 15 63.11 33.94 65.93
C LEU A 15 61.73 34.23 66.56
N LEU A 16 61.63 33.69 67.77
CA LEU A 16 60.54 33.61 68.76
C LEU A 16 59.83 34.95 69.09
N LEU A 17 58.53 34.87 69.44
CA LEU A 17 57.88 35.47 70.64
C LEU A 17 56.35 35.17 70.64
N PRO A 18 55.63 35.31 71.77
CA PRO A 18 54.78 34.27 72.35
C PRO A 18 53.29 34.54 72.15
N GLY A 19 52.49 33.54 72.53
CA GLY A 19 51.13 33.80 72.96
C GLY A 19 50.10 32.96 72.24
N PHE A 20 50.24 31.63 72.31
CA PHE A 20 49.08 30.77 72.16
C PHE A 20 49.16 29.60 73.13
N ALA A 21 48.16 29.53 74.00
CA ALA A 21 48.07 28.63 75.15
C ALA A 21 47.80 27.15 74.79
N CYS A 22 48.16 26.70 73.58
CA CYS A 22 48.25 25.30 73.18
C CYS A 22 49.39 25.17 72.15
N SER A 23 50.30 24.23 72.36
CA SER A 23 51.40 23.92 71.44
C SER A 23 50.88 23.41 70.09
N CYS A 24 51.52 23.79 68.99
CA CYS A 24 51.24 23.22 67.67
C CYS A 24 51.32 21.68 67.71
N PRO A 25 50.39 20.93 67.07
CA PRO A 25 50.52 19.47 66.98
C PRO A 25 51.84 19.07 66.35
N SER A 26 52.52 18.06 66.90
CA SER A 26 53.88 17.67 66.50
C SER A 26 54.03 17.30 65.03
N ARG A 27 52.96 16.80 64.39
CA ARG A 27 52.95 16.42 62.97
C ARG A 27 52.50 17.55 62.04
N CYS A 28 52.02 18.68 62.58
CA CYS A 28 51.46 19.79 61.81
C CYS A 28 52.39 20.99 61.73
N LEU A 29 52.20 21.82 60.70
CA LEU A 29 52.90 23.08 60.52
C LEU A 29 52.00 24.24 60.95
N CYS A 30 52.39 24.95 62.01
CA CYS A 30 51.70 26.15 62.48
C CYS A 30 52.46 27.42 62.08
N PHE A 31 51.79 28.34 61.40
CA PHE A 31 52.33 29.65 61.04
C PHE A 31 51.31 30.74 61.36
N ARG A 32 51.64 31.61 62.32
CA ARG A 32 50.71 32.62 62.87
C ARG A 32 49.42 31.97 63.37
N THR A 33 48.29 32.21 62.70
CA THR A 33 46.97 31.63 63.00
C THR A 33 46.57 30.53 62.02
N THR A 34 47.46 30.10 61.13
CA THR A 34 47.21 29.02 60.17
C THR A 34 47.84 27.72 60.65
N VAL A 35 47.09 26.63 60.66
CA VAL A 35 47.54 25.28 61.01
C VAL A 35 47.35 24.37 59.81
N ARG A 36 48.44 23.79 59.30
CA ARG A 36 48.44 22.87 58.17
C ARG A 36 48.83 21.47 58.60
N CYS A 37 47.91 20.53 58.40
CA CYS A 37 48.00 19.13 58.77
C CYS A 37 47.63 18.23 57.56
N MET A 38 48.23 18.47 56.39
CA MET A 38 47.90 17.75 55.15
C MET A 38 48.89 16.62 54.83
N HIS A 39 48.43 15.56 54.15
CA HIS A 39 49.25 14.39 53.77
C HIS A 39 49.89 13.64 54.94
N LEU A 40 49.25 13.65 56.11
CA LEU A 40 49.77 13.06 57.34
C LEU A 40 49.11 11.72 57.69
N MET A 41 48.23 11.22 56.83
CA MET A 41 47.43 10.00 57.06
C MET A 41 46.66 10.06 58.39
N LEU A 42 46.17 11.24 58.77
CA LEU A 42 45.40 11.40 60.01
C LEU A 42 44.05 10.69 59.87
N GLU A 43 43.69 9.89 60.87
CA GLU A 43 42.36 9.27 60.97
C GLU A 43 41.40 10.11 61.84
N ASN A 44 41.96 10.95 62.72
CA ASN A 44 41.23 11.81 63.64
C ASN A 44 41.70 13.27 63.52
N ILE A 45 40.80 14.21 63.84
CA ILE A 45 41.10 15.65 63.87
C ILE A 45 42.03 15.93 65.07
N PRO A 46 43.23 16.48 64.87
CA PRO A 46 44.16 16.77 65.96
C PRO A 46 43.68 17.97 66.79
N GLU A 47 44.05 18.01 68.08
CA GLU A 47 43.84 19.21 68.91
C GLU A 47 44.71 20.36 68.42
N VAL A 48 44.11 21.42 67.90
CA VAL A 48 44.82 22.59 67.38
C VAL A 48 44.61 23.82 68.26
N PRO A 49 45.54 24.80 68.21
CA PRO A 49 45.45 25.97 69.08
C PRO A 49 44.17 26.82 68.88
N PRO A 50 43.53 27.36 69.94
CA PRO A 50 42.22 28.04 69.88
C PRO A 50 42.11 29.25 68.94
N GLN A 51 43.23 29.94 68.69
CA GLN A 51 43.30 31.11 67.83
C GLN A 51 43.24 30.84 66.32
N THR A 52 43.21 29.56 65.95
CA THR A 52 43.40 29.14 64.57
C THR A 52 42.35 29.78 63.68
N ASN A 53 42.80 30.46 62.63
CA ASN A 53 41.99 31.13 61.62
C ASN A 53 41.83 30.26 60.37
N ILE A 54 42.87 29.51 59.99
CA ILE A 54 42.83 28.57 58.85
C ILE A 54 43.31 27.21 59.33
N LEU A 55 42.46 26.19 59.16
CA LEU A 55 42.79 24.80 59.46
C LEU A 55 42.74 23.97 58.17
N ASP A 56 43.90 23.49 57.74
CA ASP A 56 44.05 22.68 56.53
C ASP A 56 44.29 21.20 56.89
N LEU A 57 43.28 20.36 56.69
CA LEU A 57 43.26 18.92 56.98
C LEU A 57 43.11 18.06 55.71
N ARG A 58 43.45 18.61 54.53
CA ARG A 58 43.27 17.91 53.25
C ARG A 58 44.19 16.72 53.09
N PHE A 59 43.77 15.76 52.26
CA PHE A 59 44.57 14.58 51.89
C PHE A 59 44.99 13.74 53.11
N ASN A 60 44.03 13.41 53.98
CA ASN A 60 44.19 12.50 55.10
C ASN A 60 43.18 11.34 55.00
N HIS A 61 43.06 10.54 56.06
CA HIS A 61 42.16 9.38 56.14
C HIS A 61 41.07 9.59 57.19
N ILE A 62 40.64 10.84 57.41
CA ILE A 62 39.64 11.15 58.43
C ILE A 62 38.29 10.58 57.98
N GLN A 63 37.71 9.69 58.80
CA GLN A 63 36.45 9.00 58.49
C GLN A 63 35.21 9.65 59.13
N GLU A 64 35.40 10.39 60.21
CA GLU A 64 34.32 11.04 60.94
C GLU A 64 34.78 12.36 61.60
N ILE A 65 33.82 13.27 61.78
CA ILE A 65 34.03 14.51 62.53
C ILE A 65 33.52 14.26 63.95
N GLN A 66 34.44 14.18 64.90
CA GLN A 66 34.09 13.95 66.30
C GLN A 66 33.22 15.10 66.85
N PRO A 67 32.16 14.83 67.64
CA PRO A 67 31.32 15.88 68.22
C PRO A 67 32.14 16.89 69.02
N GLY A 68 32.03 18.17 68.68
CA GLY A 68 32.76 19.24 69.34
C GLY A 68 34.25 19.36 68.98
N ALA A 69 34.74 18.64 67.97
CA ALA A 69 36.14 18.70 67.50
C ALA A 69 36.64 20.14 67.24
N PHE A 70 35.74 21.05 66.87
CA PHE A 70 36.08 22.44 66.55
C PHE A 70 35.60 23.46 67.58
N ARG A 71 34.99 23.03 68.71
CA ARG A 71 34.29 23.91 69.67
C ARG A 71 35.16 25.02 70.27
N ARG A 72 36.49 24.80 70.32
CA ARG A 72 37.47 25.77 70.85
C ARG A 72 37.94 26.80 69.80
N LEU A 73 37.63 26.61 68.51
CA LEU A 73 38.20 27.38 67.40
C LEU A 73 37.30 28.55 66.97
N LYS A 74 36.98 29.45 67.90
CA LYS A 74 36.03 30.56 67.66
C LYS A 74 36.50 31.54 66.56
N ASN A 75 37.80 31.60 66.28
CA ASN A 75 38.41 32.49 65.28
C ASN A 75 38.53 31.85 63.88
N LEU A 76 38.11 30.58 63.75
CA LEU A 76 38.27 29.83 62.51
C LEU A 76 37.44 30.46 61.40
N ASN A 77 38.12 30.79 60.31
CA ASN A 77 37.57 31.43 59.11
C ASN A 77 37.52 30.44 57.93
N THR A 78 38.56 29.62 57.77
CA THR A 78 38.66 28.64 56.68
C THR A 78 38.93 27.25 57.25
N LEU A 79 38.11 26.27 56.88
CA LEU A 79 38.29 24.86 57.23
C LEU A 79 38.34 23.99 55.96
N LEU A 80 39.48 23.33 55.75
CA LEU A 80 39.68 22.45 54.60
C LEU A 80 39.71 20.98 55.04
N LEU A 81 38.66 20.23 54.70
CA LEU A 81 38.49 18.80 54.99
C LEU A 81 38.34 17.95 53.71
N ASN A 82 38.56 18.54 52.53
CA ASN A 82 38.44 17.82 51.27
C ASN A 82 39.54 16.77 51.05
N ASN A 83 39.26 15.73 50.26
CA ASN A 83 40.15 14.58 50.03
C ASN A 83 40.43 13.83 51.33
N ASN A 84 39.37 13.40 52.01
CA ASN A 84 39.37 12.53 53.18
C ASN A 84 38.36 11.38 52.96
N LEU A 85 38.05 10.60 53.99
CA LEU A 85 37.16 9.44 53.93
C LEU A 85 35.87 9.67 54.74
N ILE A 86 35.43 10.92 54.90
CA ILE A 86 34.31 11.26 55.78
C ILE A 86 33.02 10.68 55.21
N LYS A 87 32.30 9.85 55.98
CA LYS A 87 31.09 9.14 55.52
C LYS A 87 29.78 9.84 55.84
N GLN A 88 29.74 10.64 56.90
CA GLN A 88 28.53 11.32 57.35
C GLN A 88 28.87 12.64 58.05
N ILE A 89 27.95 13.61 57.98
CA ILE A 89 28.01 14.82 58.79
C ILE A 89 26.92 14.73 59.85
N ALA A 90 27.34 14.52 61.10
CA ALA A 90 26.43 14.43 62.23
C ALA A 90 25.87 15.80 62.64
N ARG A 91 24.75 15.81 63.36
CA ARG A 91 24.16 17.03 63.96
C ARG A 91 25.22 17.74 64.81
N ARG A 92 25.32 19.06 64.70
CA ARG A 92 26.29 19.90 65.46
C ARG A 92 27.78 19.57 65.20
N SER A 93 28.13 18.92 64.09
CA SER A 93 29.54 18.65 63.73
C SER A 93 30.41 19.92 63.67
N PHE A 94 29.80 21.07 63.34
CA PHE A 94 30.47 22.37 63.23
C PHE A 94 29.99 23.39 64.27
N GLU A 95 29.50 22.93 65.41
CA GLU A 95 28.94 23.80 66.46
C GLU A 95 29.95 24.85 66.96
N ALA A 96 29.45 26.07 67.20
CA ALA A 96 30.17 27.19 67.78
C ALA A 96 31.36 27.74 66.95
N LEU A 97 31.22 27.75 65.61
CA LEU A 97 32.16 28.39 64.67
C LEU A 97 31.59 29.68 64.04
N PRO A 98 31.43 30.78 64.80
CA PRO A 98 30.70 31.96 64.36
C PRO A 98 31.39 32.77 63.25
N ASN A 99 32.70 32.57 63.04
CA ASN A 99 33.51 33.32 62.08
C ASN A 99 33.86 32.52 60.81
N LEU A 100 33.39 31.27 60.70
CA LEU A 100 33.73 30.40 59.58
C LEU A 100 33.07 30.92 58.31
N LYS A 101 33.88 31.22 57.29
CA LYS A 101 33.45 31.71 55.98
C LYS A 101 33.53 30.65 54.88
N TYR A 102 34.55 29.81 54.92
CA TYR A 102 34.83 28.85 53.85
C TYR A 102 34.97 27.43 54.41
N LEU A 103 34.11 26.53 53.95
CA LEU A 103 34.10 25.12 54.37
C LEU A 103 34.23 24.20 53.15
N TYR A 104 35.34 23.45 53.08
CA TYR A 104 35.63 22.53 51.99
C TYR A 104 35.49 21.07 52.45
N LEU A 105 34.49 20.37 51.90
CA LEU A 105 34.18 18.96 52.21
C LEU A 105 34.13 18.08 50.95
N TYR A 106 34.50 18.62 49.78
CA TYR A 106 34.46 17.91 48.51
C TYR A 106 35.45 16.74 48.43
N LYS A 107 35.22 15.76 47.56
CA LYS A 107 36.04 14.53 47.47
C LYS A 107 36.17 13.83 48.84
N ASN A 108 35.04 13.47 49.42
CA ASN A 108 34.92 12.59 50.58
C ASN A 108 33.95 11.44 50.23
N GLU A 109 33.54 10.65 51.22
CA GLU A 109 32.58 9.55 51.06
C GLU A 109 31.21 9.90 51.66
N ILE A 110 30.83 11.18 51.73
CA ILE A 110 29.68 11.62 52.52
C ILE A 110 28.39 11.12 51.88
N GLN A 111 27.65 10.27 52.59
CA GLN A 111 26.37 9.69 52.17
C GLN A 111 25.18 10.46 52.75
N THR A 112 25.29 10.89 54.01
CA THR A 112 24.19 11.53 54.74
C THR A 112 24.64 12.77 55.49
N ILE A 113 23.79 13.81 55.47
CA ILE A 113 23.91 15.01 56.31
C ILE A 113 22.72 15.01 57.26
N GLN A 114 22.96 14.97 58.56
CA GLN A 114 21.89 14.99 59.56
C GLN A 114 21.27 16.41 59.67
N GLN A 115 20.00 16.47 60.08
CA GLN A 115 19.31 17.76 60.28
C GLN A 115 20.09 18.66 61.24
N HIS A 116 20.21 19.94 60.89
CA HIS A 116 20.99 20.94 61.64
C HIS A 116 22.50 20.66 61.75
N ALA A 117 23.09 19.89 60.83
CA ALA A 117 24.54 19.66 60.78
C ALA A 117 25.37 20.96 60.71
N PHE A 118 24.86 21.98 60.01
CA PHE A 118 25.52 23.27 59.79
C PHE A 118 24.98 24.42 60.66
N LYS A 119 24.13 24.10 61.65
CA LYS A 119 23.50 25.11 62.51
C LYS A 119 24.55 25.92 63.28
N GLY A 120 24.37 27.25 63.36
CA GLY A 120 25.28 28.17 64.03
C GLY A 120 26.44 28.70 63.16
N LEU A 121 26.50 28.33 61.87
CA LEU A 121 27.50 28.84 60.93
C LEU A 121 27.03 30.14 60.23
N HIS A 122 26.63 31.14 61.03
CA HIS A 122 25.99 32.36 60.52
C HIS A 122 26.87 33.23 59.60
N SER A 123 28.19 33.04 59.62
CA SER A 123 29.15 33.75 58.76
C SER A 123 29.57 33.00 57.50
N LEU A 124 29.04 31.78 57.28
CA LEU A 124 29.48 30.94 56.18
C LEU A 124 29.09 31.54 54.83
N GLU A 125 30.09 31.79 53.99
CA GLU A 125 29.93 32.38 52.66
C GLU A 125 29.98 31.30 51.57
N GLN A 126 30.77 30.24 51.74
CA GLN A 126 30.94 29.19 50.72
C GLN A 126 31.03 27.79 51.32
N LEU A 127 30.25 26.88 50.74
CA LEU A 127 30.18 25.48 51.13
C LEU A 127 30.39 24.57 49.92
N TYR A 128 31.41 23.71 50.01
CA TYR A 128 31.78 22.77 48.94
C TYR A 128 31.54 21.33 49.36
N LEU A 129 30.54 20.69 48.75
CA LEU A 129 30.13 19.30 49.00
C LEU A 129 30.16 18.41 47.74
N HIS A 130 30.63 18.93 46.60
CA HIS A 130 30.72 18.20 45.34
C HIS A 130 31.69 16.99 45.41
N PHE A 131 31.55 16.00 44.51
CA PHE A 131 32.32 14.73 44.56
C PHE A 131 32.17 13.99 45.89
N ASN A 132 30.93 13.73 46.30
CA ASN A 132 30.59 12.90 47.46
C ASN A 132 29.55 11.84 47.04
N HIS A 133 28.86 11.22 48.00
CA HIS A 133 27.89 10.15 47.77
C HIS A 133 26.49 10.48 48.31
N LEU A 134 26.13 11.77 48.38
CA LEU A 134 24.83 12.20 48.89
C LEU A 134 23.71 11.70 47.97
N GLU A 135 22.69 11.05 48.52
CA GLU A 135 21.57 10.48 47.76
C GLU A 135 20.28 11.29 47.87
N THR A 136 20.05 11.92 49.02
CA THR A 136 18.85 12.73 49.29
C THR A 136 19.19 13.94 50.14
N LEU A 137 18.46 15.03 49.96
CA LEU A 137 18.53 16.22 50.81
C LEU A 137 17.16 16.48 51.46
N GLY A 138 17.15 16.55 52.79
CA GLY A 138 15.94 16.82 53.58
C GLY A 138 15.73 18.31 53.88
N PRO A 139 14.54 18.69 54.40
CA PRO A 139 14.26 20.05 54.82
C PRO A 139 15.27 20.51 55.88
N GLU A 140 15.57 21.81 55.90
CA GLU A 140 16.45 22.41 56.90
C GLU A 140 17.91 21.87 56.90
N THR A 141 18.31 21.08 55.91
CA THR A 141 19.71 20.61 55.78
C THR A 141 20.69 21.78 55.79
N PHE A 142 20.33 22.88 55.12
CA PHE A 142 21.10 24.13 55.06
C PHE A 142 20.48 25.28 55.86
N SER A 143 19.68 24.96 56.89
CA SER A 143 19.09 25.98 57.77
C SER A 143 20.16 26.81 58.46
N ASP A 144 19.85 28.08 58.77
CA ASP A 144 20.68 28.95 59.62
C ASP A 144 22.02 29.40 58.96
N LEU A 145 22.00 29.59 57.63
CA LEU A 145 23.14 30.04 56.81
C LEU A 145 22.85 31.34 56.04
N PRO A 146 22.55 32.47 56.72
CA PRO A 146 22.04 33.70 56.08
C PRO A 146 23.04 34.38 55.12
N LYS A 147 24.35 34.15 55.27
CA LYS A 147 25.40 34.74 54.42
C LYS A 147 25.91 33.82 53.31
N LEU A 148 25.33 32.64 53.13
CA LEU A 148 25.84 31.66 52.18
C LEU A 148 25.63 32.15 50.74
N GLU A 149 26.73 32.42 50.03
CA GLU A 149 26.73 32.89 48.66
C GLU A 149 26.92 31.75 47.64
N ARG A 150 27.70 30.72 47.98
CA ARG A 150 28.07 29.66 47.03
C ARG A 150 27.89 28.28 47.63
N LEU A 151 27.07 27.46 46.98
CA LEU A 151 26.81 26.07 47.37
C LEU A 151 27.09 25.13 46.19
N PHE A 152 28.05 24.22 46.37
CA PHE A 152 28.45 23.26 45.35
C PHE A 152 28.11 21.83 45.76
N LEU A 153 27.15 21.22 45.05
CA LEU A 153 26.62 19.88 45.30
C LEU A 153 26.73 18.94 44.07
N HIS A 154 27.28 19.41 42.95
CA HIS A 154 27.46 18.61 41.74
C HIS A 154 28.34 17.36 41.94
N ASN A 155 28.23 16.36 41.07
CA ASN A 155 28.94 15.07 41.21
C ASN A 155 28.65 14.38 42.56
N ASN A 156 27.38 14.31 42.92
CA ASN A 156 26.87 13.46 44.00
C ASN A 156 25.89 12.44 43.39
N LYS A 157 25.08 11.77 44.22
CA LYS A 157 24.05 10.81 43.80
C LYS A 157 22.64 11.32 44.11
N ILE A 158 22.46 12.64 44.22
CA ILE A 158 21.23 13.22 44.76
C ILE A 158 20.09 12.94 43.77
N SER A 159 19.09 12.19 44.22
CA SER A 159 17.92 11.84 43.42
C SER A 159 16.70 12.66 43.82
N ARG A 160 16.53 12.91 45.13
CA ARG A 160 15.40 13.65 45.69
C ARG A 160 15.86 14.79 46.59
N ILE A 161 15.20 15.94 46.44
CA ILE A 161 15.39 17.13 47.27
C ILE A 161 14.03 17.53 47.80
N GLN A 162 13.87 17.53 49.12
CA GLN A 162 12.60 17.86 49.75
C GLN A 162 12.38 19.38 49.81
N PRO A 163 11.12 19.87 49.69
CA PRO A 163 10.79 21.28 49.91
C PRO A 163 11.35 21.79 51.23
N GLY A 164 11.85 23.02 51.26
CA GLY A 164 12.48 23.59 52.46
C GLY A 164 13.98 23.34 52.61
N THR A 165 14.61 22.54 51.75
CA THR A 165 16.06 22.30 51.78
C THR A 165 16.87 23.59 51.60
N PHE A 166 16.43 24.48 50.72
CA PHE A 166 17.11 25.74 50.37
C PHE A 166 16.37 27.00 50.86
N PHE A 167 15.33 26.84 51.69
CA PHE A 167 14.63 28.00 52.25
C PHE A 167 15.60 28.79 53.17
N GLN A 168 15.44 30.10 53.21
CA GLN A 168 16.28 31.04 54.00
C GLN A 168 17.73 31.25 53.52
N LEU A 169 18.09 30.79 52.31
CA LEU A 169 19.38 31.10 51.68
C LEU A 169 19.32 32.41 50.87
N GLU A 170 19.00 33.52 51.55
CA GLU A 170 18.71 34.82 50.92
C GLU A 170 19.91 35.44 50.20
N SER A 171 21.14 35.12 50.62
CA SER A 171 22.38 35.65 50.03
C SER A 171 22.94 34.79 48.88
N LEU A 172 22.25 33.72 48.47
CA LEU A 172 22.79 32.73 47.54
C LEU A 172 22.99 33.34 46.15
N LYS A 173 24.23 33.27 45.63
CA LYS A 173 24.63 33.76 44.30
C LYS A 173 24.96 32.64 43.33
N ARG A 174 25.31 31.46 43.83
CA ARG A 174 25.67 30.31 42.98
C ARG A 174 25.27 28.98 43.60
N LEU A 175 24.53 28.19 42.84
CA LEU A 175 24.09 26.85 43.21
C LEU A 175 24.39 25.87 42.08
N ARG A 176 25.19 24.83 42.36
CA ARG A 176 25.56 23.78 41.41
C ARG A 176 25.01 22.42 41.87
N LEU A 177 24.03 21.91 41.15
CA LEU A 177 23.33 20.64 41.37
C LEU A 177 23.42 19.68 40.17
N ASP A 178 23.98 20.12 39.05
CA ASP A 178 24.24 19.30 37.85
C ASP A 178 25.08 18.05 38.17
N SER A 179 25.08 17.06 37.27
CA SER A 179 25.81 15.81 37.47
C SER A 179 25.40 15.09 38.78
N ASN A 180 24.09 15.02 39.03
CA ASN A 180 23.45 14.26 40.11
C ASN A 180 22.38 13.35 39.48
N ALA A 181 21.76 12.48 40.28
CA ALA A 181 20.73 11.55 39.82
C ALA A 181 19.30 12.13 39.89
N LEU A 182 19.13 13.44 39.70
CA LEU A 182 17.88 14.15 39.96
C LEU A 182 16.70 13.51 39.21
N LEU A 183 15.67 13.13 39.97
CA LEU A 183 14.40 12.66 39.47
C LEU A 183 13.49 13.87 39.23
N CYS A 184 13.31 14.24 37.97
CA CYS A 184 12.48 15.34 37.53
C CYS A 184 11.02 14.89 37.36
N ASP A 185 10.41 14.52 38.48
CA ASP A 185 8.98 14.32 38.63
C ASP A 185 8.34 15.53 39.32
N CYS A 186 7.04 15.46 39.57
CA CYS A 186 6.28 16.60 40.08
C CYS A 186 6.76 17.05 41.47
N ASP A 187 7.30 16.13 42.28
CA ASP A 187 7.85 16.44 43.60
C ASP A 187 9.07 17.38 43.52
N LEU A 188 9.73 17.50 42.36
CA LEU A 188 10.86 18.40 42.14
C LEU A 188 10.45 19.76 41.53
N MET A 189 9.18 19.94 41.17
CA MET A 189 8.73 21.15 40.44
C MET A 189 8.90 22.44 41.25
N TRP A 190 8.71 22.40 42.57
CA TRP A 190 8.97 23.54 43.46
C TRP A 190 10.41 24.06 43.33
N LEU A 191 11.37 23.16 43.10
CA LEU A 191 12.78 23.52 42.93
C LEU A 191 12.98 24.22 41.60
N ALA A 192 12.32 23.76 40.54
CA ALA A 192 12.35 24.41 39.23
C ALA A 192 11.83 25.86 39.30
N GLU A 193 10.71 26.09 39.99
CA GLU A 193 10.15 27.42 40.22
C GLU A 193 11.06 28.31 41.08
N LEU A 194 11.61 27.75 42.16
CA LEU A 194 12.56 28.47 43.01
C LEU A 194 13.80 28.92 42.23
N LEU A 195 14.38 28.04 41.41
CA LEU A 195 15.54 28.35 40.59
C LEU A 195 15.21 29.36 39.47
N LYS A 196 14.02 29.29 38.87
CA LYS A 196 13.52 30.30 37.91
C LYS A 196 13.43 31.68 38.58
N LYS A 197 12.79 31.77 39.75
CA LYS A 197 12.68 33.00 40.54
C LYS A 197 14.06 33.60 40.86
N TYR A 198 15.01 32.77 41.25
CA TYR A 198 16.39 33.19 41.51
C TYR A 198 17.12 33.69 40.24
N SER A 199 16.83 33.10 39.08
CA SER A 199 17.37 33.57 37.80
C SER A 199 16.75 34.91 37.36
N GLU A 200 15.44 35.09 37.55
CA GLU A 200 14.70 36.30 37.17
C GLU A 200 15.07 37.51 38.04
N GLN A 201 15.42 37.29 39.31
CA GLN A 201 15.91 38.33 40.23
C GLN A 201 17.36 38.81 39.92
N GLY A 202 17.98 38.29 38.86
CA GLY A 202 19.07 38.97 38.14
C GLY A 202 20.50 38.80 38.66
N ASN A 203 20.83 37.83 39.52
CA ASN A 203 22.22 37.68 39.97
C ASN A 203 22.68 36.28 40.43
N ILE A 204 21.94 35.20 40.11
CA ILE A 204 22.22 33.86 40.63
C ILE A 204 22.56 32.89 39.50
N GLN A 205 23.77 32.32 39.53
CA GLN A 205 24.19 31.26 38.61
C GLN A 205 23.74 29.89 39.14
N THR A 206 22.67 29.34 38.57
CA THR A 206 22.15 28.01 38.92
C THR A 206 22.46 27.00 37.80
N ALA A 207 22.93 25.81 38.16
CA ALA A 207 23.02 24.68 37.23
C ALA A 207 22.40 23.44 37.86
N ALA A 208 21.31 22.94 37.29
CA ALA A 208 20.64 21.71 37.72
C ALA A 208 20.10 21.01 36.47
N THR A 209 20.46 19.74 36.29
CA THR A 209 20.07 18.94 35.12
C THR A 209 19.39 17.66 35.58
N CYS A 210 18.34 17.27 34.88
CA CYS A 210 17.65 16.01 35.13
C CYS A 210 18.52 14.82 34.74
N GLU A 211 18.41 13.74 35.49
CA GLU A 211 18.98 12.43 35.12
C GLU A 211 17.88 11.40 34.88
N ASN A 212 16.79 11.49 35.66
CA ASN A 212 15.60 10.68 35.49
C ASN A 212 14.35 11.57 35.35
N PRO A 213 13.32 11.15 34.61
CA PRO A 213 13.29 9.96 33.75
C PRO A 213 14.19 10.14 32.50
N ARG A 214 14.51 9.05 31.78
CA ARG A 214 15.55 9.02 30.72
C ARG A 214 15.29 10.04 29.62
N GLU A 215 14.03 10.33 29.34
CA GLU A 215 13.57 11.26 28.31
C GLU A 215 14.00 12.71 28.60
N LEU A 216 14.23 13.03 29.88
CA LEU A 216 14.65 14.35 30.33
C LEU A 216 16.14 14.43 30.66
N GLN A 217 16.89 13.35 30.45
CA GLN A 217 18.30 13.28 30.83
C GLN A 217 19.12 14.42 30.20
N GLY A 218 19.87 15.14 31.03
CA GLY A 218 20.70 16.28 30.64
C GLY A 218 19.94 17.60 30.45
N ARG A 219 18.61 17.62 30.47
CA ARG A 219 17.83 18.86 30.34
C ARG A 219 17.90 19.69 31.62
N SER A 220 17.89 21.01 31.47
CA SER A 220 17.88 21.94 32.60
C SER A 220 16.56 21.89 33.34
N VAL A 221 16.59 21.71 34.66
CA VAL A 221 15.40 21.68 35.54
C VAL A 221 14.56 22.96 35.37
N THR A 222 15.20 24.12 35.19
CA THR A 222 14.52 25.41 34.98
C THR A 222 13.91 25.59 33.59
N SER A 223 14.22 24.73 32.62
CA SER A 223 13.66 24.82 31.27
C SER A 223 12.37 24.01 31.09
N LEU A 224 12.04 23.18 32.09
CA LEU A 224 10.92 22.26 32.02
C LEU A 224 9.59 22.93 32.43
N THR A 225 8.52 22.39 31.85
CA THR A 225 7.12 22.76 32.09
C THR A 225 6.46 21.82 33.10
N THR A 226 5.30 22.22 33.64
CA THR A 226 4.48 21.40 34.58
C THR A 226 4.14 20.03 34.02
N GLN A 227 3.87 19.94 32.71
CA GLN A 227 3.55 18.68 32.04
C GLN A 227 4.77 17.77 31.89
N GLU A 228 5.94 18.33 31.60
CA GLU A 228 7.19 17.54 31.51
C GLU A 228 7.61 16.96 32.87
N PHE A 229 7.30 17.64 33.99
CA PHE A 229 7.45 17.09 35.34
C PHE A 229 6.38 16.06 35.71
N ASN A 230 5.43 15.74 34.83
CA ASN A 230 4.31 14.85 35.10
C ASN A 230 3.46 15.29 36.32
N CYS A 231 3.24 16.61 36.46
CA CYS A 231 2.31 17.15 37.44
C CYS A 231 0.87 17.07 36.95
N GLU A 232 -0.04 16.74 37.86
CA GLU A 232 -1.47 16.67 37.59
C GLU A 232 -2.18 17.89 38.19
N ARG A 233 -2.82 18.66 37.31
CA ARG A 233 -3.75 19.73 37.68
C ARG A 233 -4.82 19.21 38.65
N PRO A 234 -5.29 20.02 39.63
CA PRO A 234 -6.34 19.58 40.55
C PRO A 234 -7.62 19.23 39.80
N ARG A 235 -8.24 18.12 40.18
CA ARG A 235 -9.52 17.63 39.68
C ARG A 235 -10.47 17.47 40.86
N ILE A 236 -11.62 18.13 40.78
CA ILE A 236 -12.69 17.96 41.77
C ILE A 236 -13.22 16.53 41.68
N THR A 237 -13.23 15.83 42.81
CA THR A 237 -13.78 14.48 42.97
C THR A 237 -15.08 14.48 43.75
N THR A 238 -15.37 15.53 44.51
CA THR A 238 -16.67 15.73 45.15
C THR A 238 -17.06 17.19 44.99
N GLU A 239 -18.12 17.41 44.23
CA GLU A 239 -18.74 18.72 44.05
C GLU A 239 -19.64 19.03 45.27
N PRO A 240 -19.66 20.28 45.75
CA PRO A 240 -20.64 20.70 46.72
C PRO A 240 -22.02 20.80 46.07
N HIS A 241 -23.05 20.81 46.92
CA HIS A 241 -24.44 20.89 46.50
C HIS A 241 -25.12 22.05 47.20
N ASP A 242 -26.17 22.57 46.56
CA ASP A 242 -27.08 23.54 47.18
C ASP A 242 -27.57 23.00 48.52
N ALA A 243 -27.69 23.89 49.50
CA ALA A 243 -28.16 23.53 50.81
C ALA A 243 -29.36 24.39 51.17
N ASP A 244 -30.46 23.74 51.47
CA ASP A 244 -31.66 24.38 51.96
C ASP A 244 -31.78 24.06 53.45
N VAL A 245 -31.47 25.04 54.29
CA VAL A 245 -31.35 24.87 55.74
C VAL A 245 -32.47 25.63 56.45
N LYS A 246 -32.72 25.37 57.73
CA LYS A 246 -33.56 26.25 58.57
C LYS A 246 -32.65 27.22 59.31
N LEU A 247 -33.09 28.46 59.47
CA LEU A 247 -32.32 29.49 60.19
C LEU A 247 -31.92 28.97 61.59
N GLY A 248 -30.63 29.10 61.93
CA GLY A 248 -30.02 28.58 63.17
C GLY A 248 -29.46 27.15 63.13
N ASN A 249 -29.66 26.39 62.05
CA ASN A 249 -29.07 25.05 61.92
C ASN A 249 -27.61 25.12 61.41
N THR A 250 -26.92 23.98 61.38
CA THR A 250 -25.57 23.86 60.80
C THR A 250 -25.66 23.33 59.38
N VAL A 251 -24.83 23.86 58.48
CA VAL A 251 -24.73 23.40 57.08
C VAL A 251 -23.30 22.99 56.75
N TYR A 252 -23.16 22.03 55.83
CA TYR A 252 -21.90 21.48 55.38
C TYR A 252 -21.84 21.56 53.85
N PHE A 253 -20.77 22.16 53.32
CA PHE A 253 -20.44 22.12 51.90
C PHE A 253 -19.18 21.27 51.74
N THR A 254 -19.33 20.06 51.22
CA THR A 254 -18.21 19.13 51.03
C THR A 254 -17.58 19.35 49.66
N CYS A 255 -16.28 19.58 49.63
CA CYS A 255 -15.49 19.65 48.41
C CYS A 255 -14.25 18.77 48.56
N ARG A 256 -14.02 17.89 47.60
CA ARG A 256 -12.81 17.05 47.55
C ARG A 256 -12.16 17.18 46.20
N ALA A 257 -10.84 17.22 46.19
CA ALA A 257 -10.07 17.27 44.95
C ALA A 257 -8.83 16.38 45.04
N GLU A 258 -8.50 15.77 43.92
CA GLU A 258 -7.28 15.00 43.71
C GLU A 258 -6.37 15.77 42.76
N GLY A 259 -5.08 15.48 42.80
CA GLY A 259 -4.08 16.12 41.96
C GLY A 259 -2.69 15.79 42.48
N ASN A 260 -1.70 15.98 41.62
CA ASN A 260 -0.30 15.72 41.93
C ASN A 260 0.51 17.01 41.67
N PRO A 261 0.89 17.76 42.71
CA PRO A 261 0.81 17.44 44.14
C PRO A 261 -0.61 17.64 44.69
N LYS A 262 -0.90 17.09 45.88
CA LYS A 262 -2.23 17.18 46.51
C LYS A 262 -2.70 18.65 46.59
N PRO A 263 -3.90 18.97 46.07
CA PRO A 263 -4.39 20.35 46.05
C PRO A 263 -4.85 20.85 47.41
N GLU A 264 -4.66 22.14 47.64
CA GLU A 264 -5.24 22.91 48.74
C GLU A 264 -6.67 23.31 48.40
N ILE A 265 -7.58 23.23 49.38
CA ILE A 265 -9.01 23.56 49.23
C ILE A 265 -9.28 24.91 49.88
N ILE A 266 -9.79 25.84 49.07
CA ILE A 266 -10.11 27.23 49.46
C ILE A 266 -11.59 27.46 49.16
N TRP A 267 -12.31 28.10 50.09
CA TRP A 267 -13.74 28.40 49.91
C TRP A 267 -13.98 29.88 49.63
N LEU A 268 -14.88 30.15 48.68
CA LEU A 268 -15.31 31.47 48.26
C LEU A 268 -16.78 31.67 48.66
N HIS A 269 -17.11 32.82 49.25
CA HIS A 269 -18.49 33.28 49.47
C HIS A 269 -18.72 34.56 48.67
N ASN A 270 -19.70 34.54 47.77
CA ASN A 270 -20.01 35.62 46.84
C ASN A 270 -18.74 36.16 46.13
N ASN A 271 -17.92 35.23 45.62
CA ASN A 271 -16.64 35.48 44.94
C ASN A 271 -15.48 36.02 45.79
N ASN A 272 -15.64 36.17 47.12
CA ASN A 272 -14.56 36.54 48.03
C ASN A 272 -14.06 35.33 48.81
N GLU A 273 -12.75 35.22 49.00
CA GLU A 273 -12.15 34.17 49.82
C GLU A 273 -12.57 34.31 51.29
N ILE A 274 -12.99 33.19 51.88
CA ILE A 274 -13.44 33.14 53.26
C ILE A 274 -12.22 33.07 54.18
N ASP A 275 -12.04 34.07 55.04
CA ASP A 275 -11.08 33.98 56.13
C ASP A 275 -11.67 33.15 57.28
N MET A 276 -11.14 31.94 57.44
CA MET A 276 -11.57 30.99 58.48
C MET A 276 -11.26 31.47 59.90
N ASN A 277 -10.42 32.49 60.07
CA ASN A 277 -10.07 33.04 61.39
C ASN A 277 -10.97 34.20 61.84
N ASP A 278 -11.81 34.74 60.95
CA ASP A 278 -12.63 35.94 61.20
C ASP A 278 -13.98 35.62 61.87
N ASP A 279 -14.57 34.45 61.61
CA ASP A 279 -15.83 33.99 62.20
C ASP A 279 -15.71 32.58 62.79
N GLY A 280 -15.73 32.48 64.13
CA GLY A 280 -15.60 31.22 64.86
C GLY A 280 -16.69 30.16 64.62
N ARG A 281 -17.71 30.46 63.79
CA ARG A 281 -18.73 29.49 63.34
C ARG A 281 -18.31 28.74 62.08
N LEU A 282 -17.36 29.27 61.32
CA LEU A 282 -16.85 28.69 60.08
C LEU A 282 -15.67 27.78 60.40
N ASN A 283 -15.70 26.56 59.88
CA ASN A 283 -14.62 25.60 60.09
C ASN A 283 -14.35 24.81 58.81
N LEU A 284 -13.08 24.69 58.43
CA LEU A 284 -12.66 23.81 57.34
C LEU A 284 -12.21 22.45 57.91
N LEU A 285 -12.91 21.38 57.54
CA LEU A 285 -12.58 20.03 57.97
C LEU A 285 -11.41 19.45 57.15
N GLN A 286 -10.74 18.43 57.69
CA GLN A 286 -9.56 17.81 57.07
C GLN A 286 -9.82 17.24 55.66
N ASP A 287 -11.09 16.95 55.35
CA ASP A 287 -11.50 16.42 54.06
C ASP A 287 -11.91 17.50 53.04
N GLY A 288 -11.71 18.79 53.35
CA GLY A 288 -12.06 19.92 52.49
C GLY A 288 -13.50 20.44 52.66
N THR A 289 -14.27 19.88 53.58
CA THR A 289 -15.64 20.33 53.87
C THR A 289 -15.68 21.64 54.65
N LEU A 290 -16.40 22.64 54.14
CA LEU A 290 -16.75 23.86 54.87
C LEU A 290 -17.97 23.58 55.75
N MET A 291 -17.80 23.75 57.06
CA MET A 291 -18.87 23.69 58.05
C MET A 291 -19.24 25.10 58.51
N ILE A 292 -20.51 25.46 58.41
CA ILE A 292 -21.06 26.73 58.90
C ILE A 292 -22.08 26.43 59.99
N GLN A 293 -21.72 26.73 61.24
CA GLN A 293 -22.60 26.51 62.39
C GLN A 293 -23.53 27.69 62.65
N ASN A 294 -24.75 27.42 63.14
CA ASN A 294 -25.74 28.43 63.52
C ASN A 294 -25.98 29.47 62.41
N THR A 295 -26.50 29.02 61.27
CA THR A 295 -26.62 29.82 60.04
C THR A 295 -27.51 31.05 60.20
N LYS A 296 -27.00 32.20 59.73
CA LYS A 296 -27.64 33.53 59.74
C LYS A 296 -28.11 33.94 58.35
N GLU A 297 -28.98 34.94 58.26
CA GLU A 297 -29.43 35.48 56.96
C GLU A 297 -28.26 36.02 56.10
N SER A 298 -27.19 36.53 56.73
CA SER A 298 -25.96 36.98 56.05
C SER A 298 -25.16 35.86 55.40
N ASP A 299 -25.35 34.61 55.84
CA ASP A 299 -24.66 33.44 55.29
C ASP A 299 -25.34 33.01 53.96
N LYS A 300 -26.54 33.55 53.65
CA LYS A 300 -27.20 33.32 52.37
C LYS A 300 -26.33 33.85 51.24
N GLY A 301 -26.23 33.08 50.17
CA GLY A 301 -25.48 33.48 49.00
C GLY A 301 -24.87 32.30 48.28
N ILE A 302 -23.90 32.62 47.45
CA ILE A 302 -23.23 31.67 46.57
C ILE A 302 -21.92 31.25 47.21
N TYR A 303 -21.71 29.95 47.33
CA TYR A 303 -20.48 29.33 47.78
C TYR A 303 -19.83 28.59 46.62
N GLN A 304 -18.50 28.68 46.56
CA GLN A 304 -17.72 27.97 45.54
C GLN A 304 -16.41 27.48 46.17
N CYS A 305 -16.08 26.23 45.94
CA CYS A 305 -14.80 25.67 46.34
C CYS A 305 -13.78 25.87 45.21
N MET A 306 -12.54 26.16 45.57
CA MET A 306 -11.40 26.27 44.68
C MET A 306 -10.31 25.33 45.15
N ALA A 307 -9.96 24.36 44.32
CA ALA A 307 -8.84 23.46 44.54
C ALA A 307 -7.61 23.95 43.75
N LYS A 308 -6.48 24.13 44.44
CA LYS A 308 -5.28 24.74 43.86
C LYS A 308 -4.02 23.94 44.18
N ASN A 309 -3.18 23.71 43.16
CA ASN A 309 -1.81 23.24 43.32
C ASN A 309 -0.89 23.99 42.33
N ILE A 310 0.40 23.63 42.28
CA ILE A 310 1.39 24.25 41.39
C ILE A 310 1.13 24.02 39.89
N ALA A 311 0.38 22.98 39.52
CA ALA A 311 0.01 22.70 38.14
C ALA A 311 -1.22 23.49 37.66
N GLY A 312 -1.98 24.08 38.60
CA GLY A 312 -3.07 24.98 38.29
C GLY A 312 -4.15 25.02 39.36
N GLU A 313 -5.25 25.69 39.04
CA GLU A 313 -6.44 25.79 39.89
C GLU A 313 -7.69 25.31 39.14
N VAL A 314 -8.67 24.82 39.90
CA VAL A 314 -10.00 24.48 39.43
C VAL A 314 -11.01 24.94 40.46
N LYS A 315 -12.13 25.52 40.01
CA LYS A 315 -13.24 25.91 40.86
C LYS A 315 -14.40 24.96 40.62
N THR A 316 -15.14 24.64 41.69
CA THR A 316 -16.38 23.88 41.63
C THR A 316 -17.49 24.70 40.98
N GLN A 317 -18.63 24.07 40.75
CA GLN A 317 -19.85 24.85 40.52
C GLN A 317 -20.18 25.75 41.72
N GLU A 318 -20.86 26.86 41.42
CA GLU A 318 -21.45 27.74 42.42
C GLU A 318 -22.68 27.06 43.06
N VAL A 319 -22.72 26.99 44.38
CA VAL A 319 -23.85 26.42 45.13
C VAL A 319 -24.47 27.45 46.05
N VAL A 320 -25.78 27.38 46.24
CA VAL A 320 -26.56 28.39 46.95
C VAL A 320 -27.02 27.84 48.29
N LEU A 321 -26.79 28.61 49.35
CA LEU A 321 -27.46 28.41 50.64
C LEU A 321 -28.83 29.10 50.60
N ARG A 322 -29.94 28.36 50.70
CA ARG A 322 -31.31 28.90 50.80
C ARG A 322 -32.01 28.41 52.08
N TYR A 323 -33.17 28.98 52.39
CA TYR A 323 -34.01 28.57 53.52
C TYR A 323 -35.33 27.96 53.00
N PHE A 324 -35.78 26.81 53.53
CA PHE A 324 -36.98 26.12 53.01
C PHE A 324 -38.31 26.78 53.37
N GLY A 325 -39.19 26.90 52.35
CA GLY A 325 -40.64 27.00 52.51
C GLY A 325 -41.50 27.44 51.31
N THR A 326 -41.45 26.81 50.12
CA THR A 326 -42.50 26.90 49.06
C THR A 326 -42.60 25.65 48.15
N PRO A 327 -43.80 25.20 47.72
CA PRO A 327 -44.00 24.16 46.71
C PRO A 327 -43.45 24.57 45.34
N SER A 328 -42.86 23.62 44.59
CA SER A 328 -42.18 23.92 43.33
C SER A 328 -42.29 22.80 42.30
N LYS A 329 -42.63 23.18 41.06
CA LYS A 329 -42.57 22.30 39.89
C LYS A 329 -41.15 21.78 39.67
N PRO A 330 -40.96 20.62 39.01
CA PRO A 330 -39.64 20.07 38.81
C PRO A 330 -38.79 21.03 37.96
N SER A 331 -37.51 21.17 38.30
CA SER A 331 -36.51 21.90 37.52
C SER A 331 -35.26 21.05 37.34
N PHE A 332 -34.60 21.14 36.18
CA PHE A 332 -33.32 20.48 35.98
C PHE A 332 -32.25 21.21 36.77
N VAL A 333 -31.58 20.48 37.66
CA VAL A 333 -30.33 20.89 38.30
C VAL A 333 -29.16 20.54 37.37
N ILE A 334 -29.20 19.35 36.77
CA ILE A 334 -28.23 18.88 35.80
C ILE A 334 -29.00 18.28 34.63
N GLN A 335 -28.84 18.88 33.45
CA GLN A 335 -29.38 18.33 32.21
C GLN A 335 -28.41 17.30 31.62
N PRO A 336 -28.94 16.25 30.99
CA PRO A 336 -28.10 15.26 30.33
C PRO A 336 -27.40 15.90 29.13
N GLN A 337 -26.12 15.56 28.95
CA GLN A 337 -25.30 16.05 27.84
C GLN A 337 -24.96 14.93 26.86
N ASN A 338 -24.78 15.32 25.60
CA ASN A 338 -24.31 14.40 24.57
C ASN A 338 -22.97 13.79 25.01
N THR A 339 -22.87 12.47 24.96
CA THR A 339 -21.71 11.75 25.49
C THR A 339 -21.21 10.75 24.46
N GLU A 340 -19.89 10.67 24.32
CA GLU A 340 -19.22 9.67 23.50
C GLU A 340 -18.70 8.54 24.39
N VAL A 341 -18.89 7.29 23.99
CA VAL A 341 -18.50 6.12 24.78
C VAL A 341 -17.94 5.02 23.89
N LEU A 342 -16.91 4.33 24.35
CA LEU A 342 -16.34 3.17 23.65
C LEU A 342 -17.24 1.93 23.80
N VAL A 343 -17.35 1.13 22.74
CA VAL A 343 -18.02 -0.19 22.79
C VAL A 343 -17.49 -1.05 23.94
N GLY A 344 -18.39 -1.69 24.68
CA GLY A 344 -18.09 -2.51 25.85
C GLY A 344 -17.79 -1.71 27.13
N GLY A 345 -17.66 -0.38 27.03
CA GLY A 345 -17.54 0.52 28.17
C GLY A 345 -18.86 0.70 28.91
N SER A 346 -18.86 1.62 29.88
CA SER A 346 -20.07 2.05 30.59
C SER A 346 -20.20 3.56 30.60
N VAL A 347 -21.42 4.07 30.56
CA VAL A 347 -21.71 5.51 30.54
C VAL A 347 -22.85 5.84 31.50
N THR A 348 -22.77 7.02 32.12
CA THR A 348 -23.87 7.59 32.91
C THR A 348 -24.34 8.87 32.23
N LEU A 349 -25.61 8.93 31.85
CA LEU A 349 -26.25 10.19 31.49
C LEU A 349 -26.83 10.83 32.75
N GLU A 350 -26.23 11.94 33.18
CA GLU A 350 -26.69 12.66 34.36
C GLU A 350 -28.04 13.33 34.12
N CYS A 351 -28.99 13.19 35.05
CA CYS A 351 -30.25 13.92 35.01
C CYS A 351 -30.71 14.26 36.43
N GLY A 352 -30.06 15.28 36.99
CA GLY A 352 -30.36 15.79 38.32
C GLY A 352 -31.58 16.70 38.27
N VAL A 353 -32.58 16.41 39.09
CA VAL A 353 -33.83 17.16 39.15
C VAL A 353 -34.21 17.54 40.58
N SER A 354 -34.71 18.76 40.75
CA SER A 354 -35.19 19.29 42.03
C SER A 354 -36.67 19.66 41.90
N GLY A 355 -37.41 19.63 43.01
CA GLY A 355 -38.83 20.00 43.03
C GLY A 355 -39.48 19.51 44.31
N HIS A 356 -40.55 20.18 44.74
CA HIS A 356 -41.28 19.83 45.95
C HIS A 356 -42.78 19.71 45.65
N PRO A 357 -43.38 18.52 45.80
CA PRO A 357 -42.79 17.26 46.30
C PRO A 357 -41.71 16.64 45.36
N PRO A 358 -40.83 15.73 45.84
CA PRO A 358 -39.74 15.18 45.04
C PRO A 358 -40.21 14.57 43.71
N PRO A 359 -39.62 14.96 42.56
CA PRO A 359 -40.05 14.48 41.25
C PRO A 359 -39.55 13.06 40.94
N HIS A 360 -40.42 12.27 40.30
CA HIS A 360 -40.10 10.94 39.78
C HIS A 360 -39.47 11.05 38.39
N VAL A 361 -38.32 10.41 38.18
CA VAL A 361 -37.55 10.44 36.93
C VAL A 361 -37.76 9.17 36.11
N VAL A 362 -37.97 9.34 34.80
CA VAL A 362 -38.13 8.28 33.81
C VAL A 362 -37.25 8.57 32.60
N TRP A 363 -36.56 7.55 32.12
CA TRP A 363 -35.73 7.62 30.92
C TRP A 363 -36.36 6.86 29.75
N THR A 364 -36.22 7.36 28.52
CA THR A 364 -36.59 6.62 27.29
C THR A 364 -35.49 6.75 26.23
N LEU A 365 -35.31 5.73 25.40
CA LEU A 365 -34.49 5.81 24.18
C LEU A 365 -35.39 6.11 22.98
N GLY A 366 -35.21 7.27 22.35
CA GLY A 366 -36.06 7.79 21.28
C GLY A 366 -37.52 7.92 21.73
N THR A 367 -38.43 7.34 20.96
CA THR A 367 -39.87 7.21 21.27
C THR A 367 -40.24 5.85 21.91
N GLY A 368 -39.24 5.09 22.34
CA GLY A 368 -39.41 3.74 22.89
C GLY A 368 -40.02 3.69 24.30
N SER A 369 -40.03 2.49 24.87
CA SER A 369 -40.57 2.24 26.21
C SER A 369 -39.67 2.85 27.32
N PRO A 370 -40.23 3.15 28.51
CA PRO A 370 -39.46 3.54 29.68
C PRO A 370 -38.35 2.54 30.04
N LEU A 371 -37.16 3.07 30.30
CA LEU A 371 -36.01 2.35 30.83
C LEU A 371 -36.01 2.40 32.37
N PRO A 372 -35.47 1.38 33.06
CA PRO A 372 -34.78 0.21 32.52
C PRO A 372 -35.73 -0.94 32.16
N GLY A 373 -35.57 -1.50 30.95
CA GLY A 373 -36.20 -2.77 30.53
C GLY A 373 -35.19 -3.92 30.39
N ASP A 374 -33.90 -3.64 30.56
CA ASP A 374 -32.77 -4.56 30.46
C ASP A 374 -31.88 -4.34 31.69
N SER A 375 -31.36 -5.44 32.26
CA SER A 375 -30.44 -5.48 33.40
C SER A 375 -29.17 -4.63 33.26
N ARG A 376 -28.77 -4.28 32.03
CA ARG A 376 -27.63 -3.39 31.75
C ARG A 376 -27.89 -1.92 32.06
N PHE A 377 -29.15 -1.54 32.25
CA PHE A 377 -29.57 -0.17 32.53
C PHE A 377 -29.98 -0.04 34.00
N ALA A 378 -29.51 1.01 34.66
CA ALA A 378 -29.90 1.33 36.03
C ALA A 378 -30.12 2.83 36.18
N ILE A 379 -31.18 3.22 36.91
CA ILE A 379 -31.38 4.62 37.29
C ILE A 379 -30.66 4.84 38.62
N THR A 380 -29.77 5.83 38.66
CA THR A 380 -29.01 6.19 39.85
C THR A 380 -29.90 6.92 40.86
N SER A 381 -29.46 7.03 42.11
CA SER A 381 -30.16 7.79 43.15
C SER A 381 -30.32 9.29 42.84
N SER A 382 -29.50 9.84 41.94
CA SER A 382 -29.57 11.23 41.46
C SER A 382 -30.51 11.43 40.26
N GLY A 383 -31.12 10.36 39.74
CA GLY A 383 -31.98 10.40 38.55
C GLY A 383 -31.24 10.20 37.22
N GLY A 384 -29.92 9.98 37.24
CA GLY A 384 -29.13 9.66 36.05
C GLY A 384 -29.37 8.23 35.53
N LEU A 385 -29.09 7.99 34.25
CA LEU A 385 -29.17 6.68 33.61
C LEU A 385 -27.77 6.09 33.44
N TYR A 386 -27.46 5.02 34.17
CA TYR A 386 -26.25 4.21 34.00
C TYR A 386 -26.50 3.08 32.99
N ILE A 387 -25.60 2.93 32.03
CA ILE A 387 -25.62 1.88 31.01
C ILE A 387 -24.27 1.15 31.05
N GLN A 388 -24.29 -0.15 31.29
CA GLN A 388 -23.11 -1.01 31.30
C GLN A 388 -23.01 -1.85 30.01
N ASN A 389 -21.77 -2.14 29.58
CA ASN A 389 -21.49 -2.91 28.36
C ASN A 389 -22.20 -2.31 27.14
N VAL A 390 -21.89 -1.04 26.85
CA VAL A 390 -22.52 -0.27 25.78
C VAL A 390 -22.23 -0.91 24.42
N THR A 391 -23.26 -1.05 23.59
CA THR A 391 -23.19 -1.57 22.22
C THR A 391 -23.66 -0.51 21.23
N PHE A 392 -23.40 -0.71 19.92
CA PHE A 392 -23.91 0.20 18.89
C PHE A 392 -25.45 0.30 18.84
N LEU A 393 -26.18 -0.67 19.41
CA LEU A 393 -27.64 -0.61 19.52
C LEU A 393 -28.11 0.39 20.57
N ASP A 394 -27.26 0.73 21.53
CA ASP A 394 -27.54 1.70 22.58
C ASP A 394 -27.26 3.15 22.09
N GLN A 395 -26.79 3.33 20.85
CA GLN A 395 -26.60 4.63 20.23
C GLN A 395 -27.96 5.30 19.93
N GLY A 396 -28.12 6.56 20.30
CA GLY A 396 -29.34 7.31 20.02
C GLY A 396 -29.62 8.42 21.01
N GLN A 397 -30.80 9.03 20.85
CA GLN A 397 -31.27 10.12 21.71
C GLN A 397 -31.99 9.56 22.94
N TYR A 398 -31.46 9.83 24.12
CA TYR A 398 -32.06 9.50 25.40
C TYR A 398 -32.80 10.71 25.95
N ASN A 399 -34.00 10.47 26.46
CA ASN A 399 -34.87 11.48 26.99
C ASN A 399 -35.07 11.25 28.49
N CYS A 400 -34.67 12.22 29.30
CA CYS A 400 -34.97 12.23 30.73
C CYS A 400 -36.23 13.07 30.97
N LYS A 401 -37.25 12.47 31.58
CA LYS A 401 -38.49 13.14 31.98
C LYS A 401 -38.66 13.04 33.49
N ALA A 402 -38.88 14.18 34.15
CA ALA A 402 -39.14 14.24 35.58
C ALA A 402 -40.50 14.87 35.88
N SER A 403 -41.25 14.33 36.84
CA SER A 403 -42.60 14.79 37.17
C SER A 403 -42.94 14.68 38.66
N ASN A 404 -43.64 15.69 39.20
CA ASN A 404 -44.30 15.67 40.51
C ASN A 404 -45.75 16.19 40.38
N SER A 405 -46.44 16.44 41.51
CA SER A 405 -47.82 16.98 41.52
C SER A 405 -47.94 18.36 40.87
N GLU A 406 -46.86 19.12 40.80
CA GLU A 406 -46.83 20.52 40.34
C GLU A 406 -46.41 20.67 38.87
N GLY A 407 -45.96 19.60 38.21
CA GLY A 407 -45.68 19.62 36.77
C GLY A 407 -44.66 18.57 36.30
N SER A 408 -44.27 18.67 35.02
CA SER A 408 -43.24 17.81 34.41
C SER A 408 -42.30 18.57 33.50
N ILE A 409 -41.04 18.14 33.45
CA ILE A 409 -39.98 18.67 32.58
C ILE A 409 -39.30 17.55 31.81
N GLN A 410 -38.69 17.86 30.67
CA GLN A 410 -37.97 16.91 29.83
C GLN A 410 -36.71 17.52 29.22
N ALA A 411 -35.64 16.74 29.15
CA ALA A 411 -34.38 17.08 28.49
C ALA A 411 -33.84 15.86 27.74
N THR A 412 -33.01 16.09 26.72
CA THR A 412 -32.55 15.06 25.79
C THR A 412 -31.04 15.08 25.64
N ALA A 413 -30.40 13.92 25.52
CA ALA A 413 -28.98 13.78 25.21
C ALA A 413 -28.73 12.63 24.25
N ASN A 414 -27.77 12.78 23.35
CA ASN A 414 -27.36 11.74 22.42
C ASN A 414 -26.16 10.98 22.95
N ILE A 415 -26.22 9.65 22.93
CA ILE A 415 -25.03 8.81 23.07
C ILE A 415 -24.50 8.53 21.67
N LEU A 416 -23.22 8.80 21.44
CA LEU A 416 -22.47 8.36 20.27
C LEU A 416 -21.53 7.23 20.69
N VAL A 417 -21.65 6.08 20.05
CA VAL A 417 -20.81 4.92 20.36
C VAL A 417 -19.62 4.91 19.41
N GLN A 418 -18.43 4.81 19.96
CA GLN A 418 -17.17 4.78 19.24
C GLN A 418 -16.44 3.46 19.44
N ASP A 419 -15.55 3.12 18.53
CA ASP A 419 -14.77 1.88 18.58
C ASP A 419 -13.31 2.15 18.17
N THR A 420 -12.37 1.68 18.97
CA THR A 420 -10.94 1.87 18.70
C THR A 420 -10.50 1.00 17.50
N PRO A 421 -9.45 1.40 16.76
CA PRO A 421 -8.98 0.62 15.63
C PRO A 421 -8.61 -0.81 16.04
N ARG A 422 -9.27 -1.81 15.43
CA ARG A 422 -8.94 -3.23 15.55
C ARG A 422 -8.62 -3.81 14.18
N PHE A 423 -7.51 -4.54 14.08
CA PHE A 423 -7.14 -5.17 12.82
C PHE A 423 -8.09 -6.34 12.51
N LEU A 424 -8.75 -6.26 11.36
CA LEU A 424 -9.54 -7.34 10.78
C LEU A 424 -8.64 -8.33 10.05
N LEU A 425 -7.69 -7.80 9.30
CA LEU A 425 -6.69 -8.56 8.58
C LEU A 425 -5.32 -7.98 8.88
N VAL A 426 -4.44 -8.81 9.42
CA VAL A 426 -3.04 -8.45 9.68
C VAL A 426 -2.14 -8.99 8.56
N PRO A 427 -1.09 -8.25 8.19
CA PRO A 427 -0.14 -8.72 7.20
C PRO A 427 0.67 -9.90 7.73
N ARG A 428 1.04 -10.81 6.84
CA ARG A 428 1.84 -12.00 7.16
C ARG A 428 3.19 -11.92 6.51
N ASP A 429 4.17 -12.45 7.22
CA ASP A 429 5.53 -12.69 6.78
C ASP A 429 5.56 -13.43 5.44
N GLN A 430 6.32 -12.91 4.48
CA GLN A 430 6.37 -13.45 3.12
C GLN A 430 7.81 -13.57 2.60
N ILE A 431 8.06 -14.70 1.94
CA ILE A 431 9.28 -14.95 1.17
C ILE A 431 8.91 -14.84 -0.30
N VAL A 432 9.55 -13.91 -1.01
CA VAL A 432 9.18 -13.54 -2.38
C VAL A 432 10.44 -13.59 -3.23
N THR A 433 10.36 -14.19 -4.41
CA THR A 433 11.51 -14.17 -5.30
C THR A 433 11.60 -12.86 -6.05
N GLU A 434 12.83 -12.40 -6.28
CA GLU A 434 13.10 -11.13 -6.94
C GLU A 434 12.29 -10.95 -8.24
N GLY A 435 11.76 -9.75 -8.41
CA GLY A 435 10.89 -9.21 -9.43
C GLY A 435 9.47 -9.78 -9.50
N GLN A 436 9.04 -10.62 -8.56
CA GLN A 436 7.61 -10.84 -8.30
C GLN A 436 6.99 -9.64 -7.56
N SER A 437 5.67 -9.62 -7.41
CA SER A 437 4.98 -8.61 -6.60
C SER A 437 4.53 -9.22 -5.29
N VAL A 438 4.51 -8.42 -4.22
CA VAL A 438 4.02 -8.84 -2.90
C VAL A 438 2.95 -7.88 -2.41
N ASP A 439 1.90 -8.46 -1.82
CA ASP A 439 0.82 -7.75 -1.18
C ASP A 439 0.81 -8.08 0.32
N PHE A 440 1.02 -7.06 1.14
CA PHE A 440 0.79 -7.14 2.57
C PHE A 440 -0.59 -6.55 2.85
N SER A 441 -1.58 -7.42 2.93
CA SER A 441 -2.96 -7.01 3.23
C SER A 441 -3.08 -6.60 4.69
N CYS A 442 -3.57 -5.38 4.90
CA CYS A 442 -3.82 -4.84 6.22
C CYS A 442 -5.13 -4.05 6.19
N THR A 443 -6.09 -4.48 6.99
CA THR A 443 -7.38 -3.80 7.15
C THR A 443 -7.70 -3.69 8.62
N ALA A 444 -8.31 -2.58 9.01
CA ALA A 444 -8.79 -2.36 10.36
C ALA A 444 -10.21 -1.80 10.30
N GLU A 445 -10.98 -2.12 11.33
CA GLU A 445 -12.28 -1.54 11.60
C GLU A 445 -12.21 -0.71 12.88
N GLY A 446 -13.19 0.15 13.07
CA GLY A 446 -13.26 1.09 14.16
C GLY A 446 -14.22 2.22 13.78
N HIS A 447 -14.67 2.98 14.76
CA HIS A 447 -15.60 4.07 14.58
C HIS A 447 -15.12 5.28 15.40
N PRO A 448 -14.62 6.37 14.77
CA PRO A 448 -14.54 6.61 13.32
C PRO A 448 -13.59 5.66 12.56
N ALA A 449 -13.88 5.42 11.28
CA ALA A 449 -13.15 4.45 10.45
C ALA A 449 -11.64 4.75 10.38
N PRO A 450 -10.76 3.78 10.70
CA PRO A 450 -9.32 4.00 10.71
C PRO A 450 -8.72 4.07 9.30
N VAL A 451 -7.72 4.93 9.12
CA VAL A 451 -6.89 5.02 7.91
C VAL A 451 -5.68 4.10 8.05
N ILE A 452 -5.36 3.37 6.99
CA ILE A 452 -4.19 2.49 6.95
C ILE A 452 -2.98 3.22 6.37
N ALA A 453 -1.88 3.21 7.10
CA ALA A 453 -0.58 3.74 6.67
C ALA A 453 0.51 2.68 6.86
N TRP A 454 1.63 2.86 6.17
CA TRP A 454 2.74 1.90 6.19
C TRP A 454 4.08 2.60 6.42
N THR A 455 4.97 1.96 7.17
CA THR A 455 6.34 2.41 7.42
C THR A 455 7.33 1.28 7.11
N ARG A 456 8.60 1.64 6.91
CA ARG A 456 9.72 0.71 6.72
C ARG A 456 10.88 1.13 7.62
N ALA A 457 11.42 0.20 8.40
CA ALA A 457 12.52 0.45 9.33
C ALA A 457 12.29 1.67 10.26
N GLY A 458 11.05 1.86 10.73
CA GLY A 458 10.67 2.97 11.62
C GLY A 458 10.49 4.34 10.93
N GLY A 459 10.70 4.44 9.62
CA GLY A 459 10.51 5.67 8.83
C GLY A 459 9.41 5.54 7.76
N PRO A 460 9.06 6.65 7.07
CA PRO A 460 8.10 6.60 5.96
C PRO A 460 8.59 5.65 4.86
N LEU A 461 7.65 5.06 4.12
CA LEU A 461 8.00 4.26 2.94
C LEU A 461 8.89 5.09 2.00
N PRO A 462 9.97 4.50 1.44
CA PRO A 462 10.78 5.17 0.42
C PRO A 462 9.91 5.65 -0.73
N VAL A 463 10.25 6.79 -1.33
CA VAL A 463 9.59 7.27 -2.56
C VAL A 463 9.98 6.37 -3.73
N ASP A 464 9.30 5.24 -3.85
CA ASP A 464 9.49 4.24 -4.89
C ASP A 464 8.16 3.97 -5.58
N ARG A 465 8.11 4.19 -6.90
CA ARG A 465 6.92 3.96 -7.72
C ARG A 465 6.50 2.49 -7.77
N ARG A 466 7.37 1.57 -7.33
CA ARG A 466 7.08 0.16 -7.16
C ARG A 466 6.27 -0.13 -5.89
N GLN A 467 6.24 0.77 -4.92
CA GLN A 467 5.50 0.61 -3.67
C GLN A 467 4.24 1.47 -3.70
N SER A 468 3.09 0.89 -3.44
CA SER A 468 1.82 1.62 -3.35
C SER A 468 0.93 1.05 -2.26
N VAL A 469 0.27 1.92 -1.52
CA VAL A 469 -0.80 1.54 -0.59
C VAL A 469 -2.11 1.67 -1.34
N LEU A 470 -2.82 0.55 -1.51
CA LEU A 470 -4.11 0.49 -2.19
C LEU A 470 -5.21 1.11 -1.32
N SER A 471 -6.36 1.45 -1.93
CA SER A 471 -7.53 1.93 -1.18
C SER A 471 -8.05 0.94 -0.13
N SER A 472 -7.72 -0.34 -0.28
CA SER A 472 -7.99 -1.39 0.71
C SER A 472 -7.03 -1.39 1.91
N GLY A 473 -6.03 -0.50 1.98
CA GLY A 473 -4.98 -0.49 3.00
C GLY A 473 -3.85 -1.50 2.77
N THR A 474 -3.90 -2.27 1.69
CA THR A 474 -2.86 -3.24 1.32
C THR A 474 -1.62 -2.52 0.77
N LEU A 475 -0.44 -2.82 1.33
CA LEU A 475 0.84 -2.41 0.74
C LEU A 475 1.20 -3.39 -0.37
N ARG A 476 1.27 -2.89 -1.61
CA ARG A 476 1.70 -3.61 -2.78
C ARG A 476 3.10 -3.15 -3.19
N ILE A 477 4.04 -4.08 -3.31
CA ILE A 477 5.37 -3.83 -3.87
C ILE A 477 5.48 -4.63 -5.17
N VAL A 478 5.55 -3.95 -6.31
CA VAL A 478 5.67 -4.58 -7.63
C VAL A 478 7.13 -4.70 -8.05
N ARG A 479 7.51 -5.83 -8.66
CA ARG A 479 8.90 -6.10 -9.06
C ARG A 479 9.88 -5.94 -7.88
N VAL A 480 9.64 -6.68 -6.81
CA VAL A 480 10.43 -6.73 -5.57
C VAL A 480 11.92 -6.96 -5.87
N ALA A 481 12.82 -6.12 -5.41
CA ALA A 481 14.26 -6.28 -5.57
C ALA A 481 14.90 -6.77 -4.27
N LEU A 482 16.13 -7.29 -4.32
CA LEU A 482 16.85 -7.72 -3.12
C LEU A 482 16.95 -6.63 -2.04
N HIS A 483 17.04 -5.36 -2.44
CA HIS A 483 17.08 -4.21 -1.51
C HIS A 483 15.73 -3.84 -0.91
N ASP A 484 14.62 -4.44 -1.35
CA ASP A 484 13.29 -4.27 -0.75
C ASP A 484 13.11 -5.18 0.48
N GLN A 485 14.00 -6.16 0.69
CA GLN A 485 14.03 -6.99 1.90
C GLN A 485 14.07 -6.12 3.17
N GLY A 486 13.31 -6.53 4.20
CA GLY A 486 13.30 -5.84 5.47
C GLY A 486 11.94 -5.91 6.17
N GLN A 487 11.88 -5.22 7.31
CA GLN A 487 10.68 -5.14 8.14
C GLN A 487 9.84 -3.94 7.71
N TYR A 488 8.57 -4.20 7.44
CA TYR A 488 7.51 -3.24 7.19
C TYR A 488 6.56 -3.23 8.37
N GLU A 489 5.83 -2.14 8.57
CA GLU A 489 4.85 -2.04 9.64
C GLU A 489 3.59 -1.34 9.15
N CYS A 490 2.45 -1.99 9.36
CA CYS A 490 1.14 -1.42 9.07
C CYS A 490 0.62 -0.65 10.29
N HIS A 491 0.07 0.53 10.09
CA HIS A 491 -0.51 1.40 11.11
C HIS A 491 -1.98 1.66 10.80
N ALA A 492 -2.88 1.27 11.70
CA ALA A 492 -4.28 1.65 11.69
C ALA A 492 -4.48 2.88 12.58
N ILE A 493 -4.81 4.01 11.96
CA ILE A 493 -4.83 5.33 12.59
C ILE A 493 -6.28 5.83 12.61
N SER A 494 -6.84 6.07 13.79
CA SER A 494 -8.07 6.85 13.94
C SER A 494 -7.90 7.96 14.97
N ALA A 495 -8.92 8.81 15.13
CA ALA A 495 -8.94 9.86 16.15
C ALA A 495 -8.79 9.31 17.59
N LEU A 496 -9.02 8.01 17.80
CA LEU A 496 -8.97 7.35 19.10
C LEU A 496 -7.66 6.59 19.37
N GLY A 497 -6.73 6.59 18.41
CA GLY A 497 -5.39 6.03 18.61
C GLY A 497 -4.82 5.35 17.38
N VAL A 498 -3.61 4.81 17.56
CA VAL A 498 -2.86 4.09 16.53
C VAL A 498 -2.57 2.68 17.03
N LYS A 499 -2.87 1.68 16.20
CA LYS A 499 -2.39 0.31 16.38
C LYS A 499 -1.45 -0.03 15.25
N SER A 500 -0.33 -0.68 15.56
CA SER A 500 0.65 -1.08 14.56
C SER A 500 0.88 -2.59 14.56
N PHE A 501 1.23 -3.14 13.39
CA PHE A 501 1.55 -4.56 13.23
C PHE A 501 2.75 -4.72 12.29
N PRO A 502 3.87 -5.30 12.75
CA PRO A 502 5.05 -5.51 11.93
C PRO A 502 4.90 -6.74 11.02
N VAL A 503 5.59 -6.71 9.88
CA VAL A 503 5.68 -7.82 8.93
C VAL A 503 7.06 -7.86 8.27
N GLN A 504 7.56 -9.06 8.02
CA GLN A 504 8.87 -9.27 7.42
C GLN A 504 8.75 -9.73 5.96
N LEU A 505 9.53 -9.07 5.08
CA LEU A 505 9.76 -9.50 3.72
C LEU A 505 11.16 -10.12 3.61
N TRP A 506 11.26 -11.36 3.13
CA TRP A 506 12.52 -11.94 2.65
C TRP A 506 12.49 -12.02 1.14
N VAL A 507 13.62 -11.67 0.50
CA VAL A 507 13.73 -11.71 -0.95
C VAL A 507 14.73 -12.78 -1.35
N THR A 508 14.26 -13.84 -2.04
CA THR A 508 15.18 -14.83 -2.61
C THR A 508 15.69 -14.33 -3.97
N PRO A 509 16.99 -14.50 -4.26
CA PRO A 509 17.53 -14.16 -5.57
C PRO A 509 16.99 -15.10 -6.65
N ARG A 510 16.92 -14.61 -7.89
CA ARG A 510 16.56 -15.45 -9.05
C ARG A 510 17.69 -16.43 -9.35
N VAL A 511 17.41 -17.73 -9.29
CA VAL A 511 18.36 -18.76 -9.73
C VAL A 511 17.87 -19.35 -11.04
N ILE A 512 18.44 -18.91 -12.16
CA ILE A 512 18.10 -19.44 -13.49
C ILE A 512 18.62 -20.87 -13.69
N PRO A 513 18.03 -21.67 -14.59
CA PRO A 513 18.46 -23.03 -14.85
C PRO A 513 19.84 -23.08 -15.53
N VAL A 514 20.72 -23.97 -15.06
CA VAL A 514 22.05 -24.25 -15.62
C VAL A 514 22.20 -25.75 -15.80
N PHE A 515 22.76 -26.21 -16.92
CA PHE A 515 22.97 -27.64 -17.16
C PHE A 515 24.06 -28.21 -16.23
N LEU A 516 23.71 -29.29 -15.54
CA LEU A 516 24.68 -30.17 -14.90
C LEU A 516 25.26 -31.14 -15.93
N HIS A 517 24.39 -31.73 -16.76
CA HIS A 517 24.75 -32.64 -17.84
C HIS A 517 23.93 -32.28 -19.09
N PRO A 518 24.54 -31.62 -20.10
CA PRO A 518 23.88 -31.35 -21.37
C PRO A 518 23.74 -32.64 -22.20
N PRO A 519 22.72 -32.73 -23.07
CA PRO A 519 22.52 -33.90 -23.91
C PRO A 519 23.60 -34.00 -24.99
N GLN A 520 23.97 -35.23 -25.36
CA GLN A 520 24.97 -35.54 -26.38
C GLN A 520 24.33 -36.26 -27.57
N ASP A 521 24.98 -36.18 -28.74
CA ASP A 521 24.52 -36.84 -29.97
C ASP A 521 24.47 -38.36 -29.81
N VAL A 522 23.42 -38.99 -30.37
CA VAL A 522 23.18 -40.44 -30.26
C VAL A 522 22.90 -41.04 -31.63
N VAL A 523 23.45 -42.23 -31.89
CA VAL A 523 23.17 -43.04 -33.08
C VAL A 523 22.51 -44.35 -32.63
N ALA A 524 21.35 -44.70 -33.22
CA ALA A 524 20.57 -45.87 -32.81
C ALA A 524 19.86 -46.54 -34.01
N GLU A 525 19.50 -47.81 -33.87
CA GLU A 525 18.84 -48.59 -34.93
C GLU A 525 17.30 -48.51 -34.83
N THR A 526 16.62 -48.77 -35.95
CA THR A 526 15.15 -48.78 -36.00
C THR A 526 14.59 -49.91 -35.11
N GLY A 527 13.58 -49.63 -34.29
CA GLY A 527 12.95 -50.55 -33.35
C GLY A 527 13.61 -50.61 -31.97
N GLN A 528 14.72 -49.90 -31.74
CA GLN A 528 15.34 -49.80 -30.41
C GLN A 528 14.70 -48.70 -29.56
N ASP A 529 14.88 -48.81 -28.24
CA ASP A 529 14.56 -47.74 -27.29
C ASP A 529 15.85 -46.98 -26.94
N VAL A 530 15.80 -45.64 -26.90
CA VAL A 530 16.94 -44.79 -26.55
C VAL A 530 16.61 -43.89 -25.38
N MET A 531 17.59 -43.64 -24.50
CA MET A 531 17.49 -42.68 -23.39
C MET A 531 18.53 -41.59 -23.55
N ILE A 532 18.09 -40.33 -23.50
CA ILE A 532 18.93 -39.15 -23.70
C ILE A 532 18.86 -38.31 -22.44
N THR A 533 19.96 -38.25 -21.70
CA THR A 533 20.02 -37.56 -20.41
C THR A 533 20.08 -36.05 -20.59
N CYS A 534 19.33 -35.31 -19.78
CA CYS A 534 19.45 -33.86 -19.69
C CYS A 534 19.11 -33.36 -18.29
N ALA A 535 20.14 -33.11 -17.49
CA ALA A 535 20.00 -32.69 -16.10
C ALA A 535 20.37 -31.21 -15.94
N ALA A 536 19.54 -30.45 -15.24
CA ALA A 536 19.76 -29.04 -14.96
C ALA A 536 19.44 -28.69 -13.50
N GLN A 537 20.17 -27.71 -12.96
CA GLN A 537 19.98 -27.15 -11.63
C GLN A 537 19.43 -25.73 -11.73
N GLY A 538 18.53 -25.38 -10.82
CA GLY A 538 17.93 -24.05 -10.68
C GLY A 538 16.99 -24.05 -9.48
N ASP A 539 16.59 -22.88 -8.99
CA ASP A 539 15.66 -22.74 -7.88
C ASP A 539 14.58 -21.71 -8.22
N PRO A 540 13.29 -22.09 -8.38
CA PRO A 540 12.73 -23.45 -8.28
C PRO A 540 13.37 -24.46 -9.24
N ARG A 541 13.32 -25.75 -8.87
CA ARG A 541 13.84 -26.86 -9.68
C ARG A 541 13.33 -26.74 -11.12
N PRO A 542 14.22 -26.69 -12.13
CA PRO A 542 13.81 -26.47 -13.50
C PRO A 542 13.06 -27.67 -14.05
N THR A 543 11.96 -27.39 -14.73
CA THR A 543 11.24 -28.36 -15.54
C THR A 543 12.02 -28.55 -16.83
N VAL A 544 12.40 -29.78 -17.12
CA VAL A 544 13.05 -30.14 -18.38
C VAL A 544 11.98 -30.50 -19.40
N THR A 545 12.01 -29.82 -20.52
CA THR A 545 11.17 -30.08 -21.68
C THR A 545 12.06 -30.38 -22.87
N TRP A 546 11.63 -31.32 -23.69
CA TRP A 546 12.31 -31.66 -24.91
C TRP A 546 11.54 -31.12 -26.10
N ALA A 547 12.25 -30.68 -27.11
CA ALA A 547 11.70 -30.35 -28.41
C ALA A 547 12.45 -31.12 -29.49
N LYS A 548 11.76 -31.48 -30.56
CA LYS A 548 12.34 -32.06 -31.76
C LYS A 548 12.11 -31.09 -32.90
N GLU A 549 13.18 -30.62 -33.55
CA GLU A 549 13.13 -29.65 -34.64
C GLU A 549 12.28 -28.40 -34.29
N GLY A 550 12.39 -27.93 -33.04
CA GLY A 550 11.64 -26.79 -32.52
C GLY A 550 10.21 -27.08 -32.05
N ILE A 551 9.70 -28.31 -32.23
CA ILE A 551 8.37 -28.72 -31.76
C ILE A 551 8.49 -29.41 -30.40
N GLN A 552 7.78 -28.91 -29.39
CA GLN A 552 7.81 -29.48 -28.05
C GLN A 552 7.24 -30.90 -28.04
N ILE A 553 8.01 -31.84 -27.47
CA ILE A 553 7.63 -33.24 -27.32
C ILE A 553 6.62 -33.37 -26.19
N THR A 554 5.59 -34.17 -26.44
CA THR A 554 4.52 -34.47 -25.49
C THR A 554 4.63 -35.90 -24.98
N GLU A 555 4.34 -36.07 -23.69
CA GLU A 555 4.35 -37.36 -23.00
C GLU A 555 3.39 -38.34 -23.70
N SER A 556 3.89 -39.51 -24.09
CA SER A 556 3.15 -40.51 -24.85
C SER A 556 3.72 -41.91 -24.62
N GLY A 557 3.08 -42.94 -25.16
CA GLY A 557 3.64 -44.30 -25.14
C GLY A 557 4.99 -44.42 -25.86
N LYS A 558 5.34 -43.43 -26.70
CA LYS A 558 6.58 -43.37 -27.48
C LYS A 558 7.65 -42.48 -26.84
N PHE A 559 7.27 -41.29 -26.38
CA PHE A 559 8.18 -40.33 -25.75
C PHE A 559 7.84 -40.20 -24.26
N HIS A 560 8.80 -40.52 -23.39
CA HIS A 560 8.67 -40.39 -21.94
C HIS A 560 9.77 -39.50 -21.39
N VAL A 561 9.42 -38.40 -20.72
CA VAL A 561 10.40 -37.56 -20.02
C VAL A 561 10.34 -37.89 -18.53
N SER A 562 11.42 -38.48 -18.03
CA SER A 562 11.55 -38.83 -16.62
C SER A 562 11.79 -37.61 -15.74
N GLN A 563 11.62 -37.75 -14.43
CA GLN A 563 11.71 -36.63 -13.47
C GLN A 563 13.10 -35.97 -13.39
N ASP A 564 14.16 -36.67 -13.80
CA ASP A 564 15.51 -36.12 -13.84
C ASP A 564 15.81 -35.34 -15.14
N GLY A 565 14.83 -35.30 -16.07
CA GLY A 565 14.94 -34.64 -17.37
C GLY A 565 15.41 -35.53 -18.51
N THR A 566 15.65 -36.82 -18.26
CA THR A 566 16.03 -37.79 -19.31
C THR A 566 14.85 -38.12 -20.21
N LEU A 567 15.04 -37.98 -21.53
CA LEU A 567 14.07 -38.36 -22.56
C LEU A 567 14.29 -39.82 -22.96
N SER A 568 13.28 -40.66 -22.76
CA SER A 568 13.19 -42.00 -23.30
C SER A 568 12.31 -41.99 -24.55
N ILE A 569 12.85 -42.51 -25.67
CA ILE A 569 12.13 -42.68 -26.94
C ILE A 569 12.05 -44.18 -27.20
N ARG A 570 10.84 -44.73 -27.26
CA ARG A 570 10.59 -46.15 -27.49
C ARG A 570 10.29 -46.44 -28.95
N ASP A 571 10.65 -47.63 -29.41
CA ASP A 571 10.39 -48.14 -30.76
C ASP A 571 10.78 -47.10 -31.84
N LEU A 572 12.09 -46.81 -31.91
CA LEU A 572 12.67 -45.82 -32.81
C LEU A 572 12.28 -46.09 -34.26
N GLY A 573 11.61 -45.13 -34.90
CA GLY A 573 11.32 -45.13 -36.32
C GLY A 573 12.19 -44.11 -37.05
N VAL A 574 12.31 -44.22 -38.38
CA VAL A 574 13.06 -43.27 -39.22
C VAL A 574 12.57 -41.82 -39.01
N ALA A 575 11.28 -41.66 -38.73
CA ALA A 575 10.65 -40.37 -38.44
C ALA A 575 11.07 -39.75 -37.11
N ASP A 576 11.80 -40.46 -36.24
CA ASP A 576 12.32 -39.94 -34.97
C ASP A 576 13.73 -39.35 -35.11
N GLN A 577 14.37 -39.51 -36.26
CA GLN A 577 15.64 -38.86 -36.56
C GLN A 577 15.46 -37.33 -36.56
N GLY A 578 16.47 -36.61 -36.08
CA GLY A 578 16.48 -35.15 -36.12
C GLY A 578 17.24 -34.53 -34.96
N ARG A 579 17.21 -33.21 -34.92
CA ARG A 579 17.77 -32.39 -33.87
C ARG A 579 16.79 -32.30 -32.70
N TYR A 580 17.25 -32.69 -31.53
CA TYR A 580 16.52 -32.56 -30.28
C TYR A 580 17.12 -31.43 -29.46
N GLU A 581 16.26 -30.60 -28.87
CA GLU A 581 16.63 -29.55 -27.95
C GLU A 581 16.09 -29.91 -26.58
N CYS A 582 17.00 -30.08 -25.63
CA CYS A 582 16.62 -30.09 -24.23
C CYS A 582 16.58 -28.65 -23.73
N ARG A 583 15.46 -28.27 -23.12
CA ARG A 583 15.26 -26.96 -22.50
C ARG A 583 14.89 -27.16 -21.04
N ALA A 584 15.78 -26.73 -20.15
CA ALA A 584 15.51 -26.65 -18.72
C ALA A 584 14.99 -25.25 -18.39
N ARG A 585 13.77 -25.16 -17.86
CA ARG A 585 13.10 -23.90 -17.57
C ARG A 585 12.60 -23.88 -16.14
N ASN A 586 12.81 -22.78 -15.45
CA ASN A 586 12.05 -22.45 -14.26
C ASN A 586 11.37 -21.08 -14.43
N THR A 587 10.81 -20.56 -13.36
CA THR A 587 10.11 -19.28 -13.36
C THR A 587 10.99 -18.07 -13.68
N PHE A 588 12.32 -18.20 -13.66
CA PHE A 588 13.25 -17.07 -13.79
C PHE A 588 14.09 -17.07 -15.06
N GLY A 589 14.17 -18.20 -15.75
CA GLY A 589 14.93 -18.29 -16.97
C GLY A 589 14.85 -19.68 -17.57
N PHE A 590 15.60 -19.87 -18.63
CA PHE A 590 15.80 -21.17 -19.22
C PHE A 590 17.23 -21.28 -19.72
N THR A 591 17.73 -22.50 -19.76
CA THR A 591 18.89 -22.86 -20.56
C THR A 591 18.45 -23.92 -21.56
N SER A 592 19.04 -23.89 -22.76
CA SER A 592 18.78 -24.90 -23.76
C SER A 592 20.06 -25.41 -24.40
N SER A 593 20.05 -26.67 -24.76
CA SER A 593 21.17 -27.36 -25.39
C SER A 593 20.61 -28.38 -26.37
N THR A 594 21.29 -28.54 -27.50
CA THR A 594 20.80 -29.36 -28.61
C THR A 594 21.71 -30.54 -28.88
N MET A 595 21.11 -31.66 -29.27
CA MET A 595 21.78 -32.88 -29.70
C MET A 595 21.17 -33.39 -31.02
N GLN A 596 21.90 -34.26 -31.71
CA GLN A 596 21.47 -34.92 -32.93
C GLN A 596 21.19 -36.41 -32.64
N LEU A 597 19.98 -36.86 -32.98
CA LEU A 597 19.64 -38.29 -32.99
C LEU A 597 19.67 -38.79 -34.44
N THR A 598 20.55 -39.73 -34.73
CA THR A 598 20.69 -40.35 -36.06
C THR A 598 20.19 -41.79 -36.01
N ILE A 599 19.29 -42.15 -36.93
CA ILE A 599 18.67 -43.48 -36.93
C ILE A 599 19.07 -44.24 -38.19
N THR A 600 19.62 -45.44 -38.02
CA THR A 600 19.95 -46.32 -39.13
C THR A 600 18.73 -47.18 -39.48
N ALA A 601 18.22 -47.00 -40.71
CA ALA A 601 16.97 -47.59 -41.21
C ALA A 601 17.17 -48.90 -41.99
N THR A 602 16.34 -49.89 -41.72
CA THR A 602 16.02 -50.99 -42.65
C THR A 602 14.62 -50.74 -43.23
N ASP A 603 14.58 -50.43 -44.52
CA ASP A 603 13.43 -49.90 -45.27
C ASP A 603 12.46 -51.00 -45.74
N VAL A 604 11.15 -50.87 -45.43
CA VAL A 604 10.03 -51.49 -46.19
C VAL A 604 8.75 -50.63 -46.01
N GLY A 605 8.24 -50.06 -47.11
CA GLY A 605 7.05 -49.19 -47.16
C GLY A 605 5.70 -49.88 -46.91
N ARG A 606 4.82 -49.21 -46.16
CA ARG A 606 3.43 -49.64 -45.88
C ARG A 606 2.45 -49.00 -46.87
N SER A 607 1.46 -49.74 -47.38
CA SER A 607 0.53 -49.28 -48.43
C SER A 607 -0.50 -48.19 -48.04
N GLY A 608 -0.54 -47.77 -46.77
CA GLY A 608 -1.32 -46.62 -46.31
C GLY A 608 -0.63 -45.30 -46.64
N ASP A 609 0.70 -45.31 -46.64
CA ASP A 609 1.53 -44.16 -47.00
C ASP A 609 1.38 -43.86 -48.50
N THR A 610 1.25 -44.89 -49.33
CA THR A 610 0.96 -44.75 -50.75
C THR A 610 -0.43 -44.18 -51.03
N PHE A 611 -1.46 -44.54 -50.23
CA PHE A 611 -2.82 -44.02 -50.39
C PHE A 611 -2.95 -42.54 -50.02
N VAL A 612 -2.30 -42.13 -48.92
CA VAL A 612 -2.25 -40.72 -48.53
C VAL A 612 -1.45 -39.91 -49.55
N ALA A 613 -0.31 -40.43 -50.01
CA ALA A 613 0.49 -39.78 -51.05
C ALA A 613 -0.27 -39.63 -52.39
N SER A 614 -1.03 -40.64 -52.82
CA SER A 614 -1.85 -40.54 -54.04
C SER A 614 -2.98 -39.52 -53.89
N SER A 615 -3.65 -39.48 -52.74
CA SER A 615 -4.70 -38.50 -52.45
C SER A 615 -4.17 -37.06 -52.44
N ILE A 616 -2.93 -36.85 -51.99
CA ILE A 616 -2.25 -35.54 -52.05
C ILE A 616 -1.95 -35.14 -53.49
N GLN A 617 -1.45 -36.06 -54.31
CA GLN A 617 -1.16 -35.76 -55.72
C GLN A 617 -2.43 -35.40 -56.50
N GLU A 618 -3.52 -36.11 -56.22
CA GLU A 618 -4.84 -35.77 -56.75
C GLU A 618 -5.30 -34.38 -56.29
N ALA A 619 -5.11 -34.04 -55.01
CA ALA A 619 -5.40 -32.71 -54.48
C ALA A 619 -4.58 -31.61 -55.16
N ILE A 620 -3.26 -31.81 -55.34
CA ILE A 620 -2.37 -30.87 -56.01
C ILE A 620 -2.87 -30.60 -57.44
N SER A 621 -3.12 -31.67 -58.20
CA SER A 621 -3.61 -31.55 -59.57
C SER A 621 -4.95 -30.83 -59.65
N SER A 622 -5.87 -31.16 -58.74
CA SER A 622 -7.20 -30.56 -58.65
C SER A 622 -7.13 -29.05 -58.33
N VAL A 623 -6.31 -28.65 -57.37
CA VAL A 623 -6.14 -27.25 -56.96
C VAL A 623 -5.43 -26.45 -58.05
N ASP A 624 -4.34 -26.96 -58.63
CA ASP A 624 -3.61 -26.28 -59.69
C ASP A 624 -4.47 -26.08 -60.94
N HIS A 625 -5.31 -27.06 -61.29
CA HIS A 625 -6.27 -26.91 -62.38
C HIS A 625 -7.30 -25.81 -62.10
N ALA A 626 -7.86 -25.77 -60.89
CA ALA A 626 -8.81 -24.73 -60.49
C ALA A 626 -8.19 -23.33 -60.51
N ILE A 627 -6.99 -23.16 -59.96
CA ILE A 627 -6.24 -21.90 -59.97
C ILE A 627 -6.00 -21.42 -61.41
N ASN A 628 -5.52 -22.31 -62.28
CA ASN A 628 -5.24 -21.96 -63.68
C ASN A 628 -6.51 -21.60 -64.46
N SER A 629 -7.63 -22.29 -64.19
CA SER A 629 -8.94 -21.96 -64.74
C SER A 629 -9.40 -20.56 -64.31
N THR A 630 -9.40 -20.28 -63.01
CA THR A 630 -9.76 -18.97 -62.46
C THR A 630 -8.87 -17.85 -62.98
N ARG A 631 -7.56 -18.06 -63.03
CA ARG A 631 -6.60 -17.09 -63.61
C ARG A 631 -6.90 -16.83 -65.09
N THR A 632 -7.19 -17.86 -65.86
CA THR A 632 -7.56 -17.70 -67.27
C THR A 632 -8.87 -16.94 -67.38
N GLU A 633 -9.88 -17.27 -66.60
CA GLU A 633 -11.20 -16.61 -66.63
C GLU A 633 -11.13 -15.12 -66.28
N LEU A 634 -10.43 -14.77 -65.19
CA LEU A 634 -10.30 -13.38 -64.71
C LEU A 634 -9.44 -12.51 -65.62
N PHE A 635 -8.31 -13.03 -66.11
CA PHE A 635 -7.31 -12.21 -66.82
C PHE A 635 -7.34 -12.33 -68.35
N SER A 636 -8.08 -13.28 -68.94
CA SER A 636 -8.18 -13.41 -70.42
C SER A 636 -9.26 -12.53 -71.04
N LYS A 637 -10.26 -12.07 -70.28
CA LYS A 637 -11.38 -11.26 -70.76
C LYS A 637 -11.35 -9.89 -70.08
N ARG A 638 -11.69 -8.83 -70.80
CA ARG A 638 -11.95 -7.52 -70.16
C ARG A 638 -13.15 -7.67 -69.22
N PRO A 639 -13.09 -7.13 -67.98
CA PRO A 639 -14.20 -7.22 -67.03
C PRO A 639 -15.46 -6.58 -67.65
N LYS A 640 -16.56 -7.33 -67.68
CA LYS A 640 -17.84 -6.91 -68.30
C LYS A 640 -18.89 -6.55 -67.26
N THR A 641 -18.74 -7.07 -66.04
CA THR A 641 -19.61 -6.78 -64.91
C THR A 641 -18.82 -6.13 -63.77
N PRO A 642 -19.47 -5.35 -62.89
CA PRO A 642 -18.84 -4.87 -61.66
C PRO A 642 -18.25 -6.00 -60.80
N ASN A 643 -18.84 -7.20 -60.85
CA ASN A 643 -18.31 -8.36 -60.13
C ASN A 643 -17.00 -8.87 -60.74
N ASP A 644 -16.87 -8.87 -62.07
CA ASP A 644 -15.62 -9.25 -62.74
C ASP A 644 -14.47 -8.31 -62.33
N LEU A 645 -14.78 -7.02 -62.19
CA LEU A 645 -13.83 -6.00 -61.75
C LEU A 645 -13.45 -6.17 -60.27
N LEU A 646 -14.42 -6.41 -59.38
CA LEU A 646 -14.18 -6.66 -57.96
C LEU A 646 -13.36 -7.95 -57.74
N ALA A 647 -13.56 -8.98 -58.56
CA ALA A 647 -12.78 -10.21 -58.49
C ALA A 647 -11.30 -9.99 -58.87
N LEU A 648 -10.99 -9.07 -59.80
CA LEU A 648 -9.62 -8.71 -60.18
C LEU A 648 -8.86 -7.98 -59.07
N PHE A 649 -9.54 -7.18 -58.25
CA PHE A 649 -8.93 -6.50 -57.10
C PHE A 649 -8.66 -7.45 -55.93
N ARG A 650 -9.44 -8.53 -55.81
CA ARG A 650 -9.35 -9.50 -54.72
C ARG A 650 -8.41 -10.68 -55.00
N TYR A 651 -7.97 -10.86 -56.24
CA TYR A 651 -7.00 -11.90 -56.58
C TYR A 651 -5.63 -11.52 -55.97
N PRO A 652 -5.05 -12.35 -55.07
CA PRO A 652 -3.81 -12.00 -54.39
C PRO A 652 -2.66 -11.87 -55.40
N ARG A 653 -1.89 -10.79 -55.28
CA ARG A 653 -0.74 -10.49 -56.17
C ARG A 653 0.61 -10.80 -55.52
N ASP A 654 0.65 -10.88 -54.21
CA ASP A 654 1.85 -11.16 -53.44
C ASP A 654 2.22 -12.67 -53.53
N PRO A 655 3.44 -13.03 -53.95
CA PRO A 655 3.86 -14.42 -54.10
C PRO A 655 3.75 -15.25 -52.82
N TYR A 656 4.05 -14.67 -51.65
CA TYR A 656 3.97 -15.37 -50.38
C TYR A 656 2.52 -15.67 -49.98
N THR A 657 1.61 -14.73 -50.23
CA THR A 657 0.16 -14.88 -50.05
C THR A 657 -0.39 -15.96 -50.99
N ILE A 658 0.07 -15.98 -52.24
CA ILE A 658 -0.29 -17.01 -53.23
C ILE A 658 0.21 -18.40 -52.79
N GLU A 659 1.46 -18.53 -52.36
CA GLU A 659 1.99 -19.82 -51.90
C GLU A 659 1.24 -20.33 -50.66
N THR A 660 0.96 -19.42 -49.71
CA THR A 660 0.24 -19.74 -48.47
C THR A 660 -1.19 -20.19 -48.74
N ALA A 661 -1.92 -19.45 -49.59
CA ALA A 661 -3.29 -19.79 -49.96
C ALA A 661 -3.36 -21.11 -50.73
N ARG A 662 -2.40 -21.36 -51.64
CA ARG A 662 -2.30 -22.62 -52.39
C ARG A 662 -2.02 -23.82 -51.49
N ALA A 663 -1.08 -23.69 -50.55
CA ALA A 663 -0.74 -24.77 -49.61
C ALA A 663 -1.92 -25.15 -48.72
N GLY A 664 -2.67 -24.15 -48.23
CA GLY A 664 -3.89 -24.35 -47.46
C GLY A 664 -4.99 -25.08 -48.25
N GLU A 665 -5.22 -24.69 -49.51
CA GLU A 665 -6.19 -25.33 -50.40
C GLU A 665 -5.86 -26.81 -50.68
N ILE A 666 -4.59 -27.14 -50.93
CA ILE A 666 -4.13 -28.52 -51.15
C ILE A 666 -4.35 -29.38 -49.91
N PHE A 667 -4.03 -28.85 -48.73
CA PHE A 667 -4.17 -29.55 -47.46
C PHE A 667 -5.63 -29.92 -47.18
N GLU A 668 -6.55 -28.96 -47.28
CA GLU A 668 -7.98 -29.20 -47.05
C GLU A 668 -8.58 -30.14 -48.12
N ARG A 669 -8.18 -29.98 -49.39
CA ARG A 669 -8.63 -30.85 -50.48
C ARG A 669 -8.20 -32.30 -50.26
N THR A 670 -6.98 -32.51 -49.76
CA THR A 670 -6.48 -33.86 -49.44
C THR A 670 -7.34 -34.54 -48.39
N LEU A 671 -7.69 -33.84 -47.30
CA LEU A 671 -8.52 -34.40 -46.24
C LEU A 671 -9.92 -34.78 -46.75
N GLN A 672 -10.51 -33.90 -47.58
CA GLN A 672 -11.79 -34.16 -48.21
C GLN A 672 -11.74 -35.39 -49.11
N LEU A 673 -10.72 -35.52 -49.97
CA LEU A 673 -10.56 -36.70 -50.85
C LEU A 673 -10.40 -38.00 -50.05
N ILE A 674 -9.63 -37.97 -48.95
CA ILE A 674 -9.51 -39.12 -48.05
C ILE A 674 -10.88 -39.47 -47.44
N GLN A 675 -11.67 -38.47 -47.03
CA GLN A 675 -13.00 -38.68 -46.51
C GLN A 675 -13.95 -39.30 -47.55
N ASP A 676 -13.96 -38.74 -48.76
CA ASP A 676 -14.82 -39.16 -49.86
C ASP A 676 -14.47 -40.60 -50.29
N HIS A 677 -13.19 -40.92 -50.48
CA HIS A 677 -12.74 -42.27 -50.81
C HIS A 677 -13.18 -43.29 -49.74
N VAL A 678 -13.05 -42.96 -48.46
CA VAL A 678 -13.50 -43.85 -47.38
C VAL A 678 -15.03 -43.99 -47.36
N GLN A 679 -15.78 -42.91 -47.56
CA GLN A 679 -17.25 -42.94 -47.58
C GLN A 679 -17.81 -43.69 -48.79
N GLN A 680 -17.12 -43.66 -49.93
CA GLN A 680 -17.45 -44.41 -51.15
C GLN A 680 -17.08 -45.90 -51.06
N GLY A 681 -16.52 -46.36 -49.93
CA GLY A 681 -16.21 -47.76 -49.70
C GLY A 681 -14.92 -48.25 -50.35
N LEU A 682 -14.01 -47.34 -50.76
CA LEU A 682 -12.64 -47.71 -51.12
C LEU A 682 -11.89 -48.15 -49.85
N ILE A 683 -11.98 -49.44 -49.54
CA ILE A 683 -11.20 -50.09 -48.49
C ILE A 683 -9.82 -50.40 -49.08
N VAL A 684 -8.76 -49.77 -48.56
CA VAL A 684 -7.37 -50.15 -48.88
C VAL A 684 -7.07 -51.44 -48.11
N ASP A 685 -7.04 -52.57 -48.81
CA ASP A 685 -6.77 -53.86 -48.17
C ASP A 685 -5.28 -54.02 -47.88
N MET A 686 -4.97 -54.02 -46.58
CA MET A 686 -3.63 -54.14 -46.04
C MET A 686 -3.66 -55.21 -44.95
N ASN A 687 -3.64 -56.46 -45.40
CA ASN A 687 -3.50 -57.67 -44.57
C ASN A 687 -4.60 -57.89 -43.50
N GLY A 688 -5.88 -57.64 -43.82
CA GLY A 688 -6.97 -58.44 -43.23
C GLY A 688 -8.11 -57.74 -42.48
N THR A 689 -8.09 -56.43 -42.23
CA THR A 689 -9.28 -55.69 -41.75
C THR A 689 -9.19 -54.23 -42.16
N GLY A 690 -10.12 -53.75 -42.98
CA GLY A 690 -10.13 -52.39 -43.56
C GLY A 690 -10.02 -51.24 -42.56
N TYR A 691 -9.44 -50.12 -43.02
CA TYR A 691 -9.29 -48.87 -42.25
C TYR A 691 -10.53 -47.96 -42.32
N ARG A 692 -10.71 -47.08 -41.33
CA ARG A 692 -11.73 -46.01 -41.28
C ARG A 692 -11.08 -44.64 -41.48
N TYR A 693 -11.89 -43.62 -41.81
CA TYR A 693 -11.44 -42.25 -42.06
C TYR A 693 -10.51 -41.72 -40.96
N ASN A 694 -10.91 -41.91 -39.69
CA ASN A 694 -10.15 -41.50 -38.52
C ASN A 694 -8.75 -42.14 -38.41
N ASP A 695 -8.53 -43.31 -39.01
CA ASP A 695 -7.22 -43.98 -39.00
C ASP A 695 -6.24 -43.32 -40.00
N LEU A 696 -6.77 -42.81 -41.11
CA LEU A 696 -6.04 -42.15 -42.20
C LEU A 696 -5.82 -40.64 -41.97
N VAL A 697 -6.55 -40.05 -41.01
CA VAL A 697 -6.30 -38.69 -40.50
C VAL A 697 -5.64 -38.71 -39.11
N SER A 698 -4.90 -39.77 -38.80
CA SER A 698 -4.07 -39.83 -37.58
C SER A 698 -2.93 -38.79 -37.62
N PRO A 699 -2.36 -38.40 -36.46
CA PRO A 699 -1.29 -37.39 -36.40
C PRO A 699 -0.11 -37.66 -37.34
N ARG A 700 0.23 -38.95 -37.56
CA ARG A 700 1.26 -39.37 -38.50
C ARG A 700 0.93 -38.94 -39.93
N TYR A 701 -0.24 -39.32 -40.43
CA TYR A 701 -0.63 -39.04 -41.81
C TYR A 701 -0.90 -37.56 -42.05
N LEU A 702 -1.38 -36.84 -41.04
CA LEU A 702 -1.54 -35.38 -41.12
C LEU A 702 -0.21 -34.64 -41.25
N ASN A 703 0.84 -35.09 -40.57
CA ASN A 703 2.19 -34.53 -40.77
C ASN A 703 2.70 -34.79 -42.19
N VAL A 704 2.42 -35.97 -42.75
CA VAL A 704 2.75 -36.29 -44.14
C VAL A 704 2.00 -35.34 -45.10
N ILE A 705 0.70 -35.16 -44.90
CA ILE A 705 -0.13 -34.25 -45.69
C ILE A 705 0.39 -32.81 -45.57
N ALA A 706 0.71 -32.33 -44.36
CA ALA A 706 1.20 -30.98 -44.13
C ALA A 706 2.57 -30.70 -44.78
N ASN A 707 3.46 -31.69 -44.79
CA ASN A 707 4.76 -31.54 -45.44
C ASN A 707 4.63 -31.51 -46.96
N LEU A 708 3.85 -32.43 -47.51
CA LEU A 708 3.72 -32.57 -48.96
C LEU A 708 2.82 -31.49 -49.58
N SER A 709 1.88 -30.91 -48.83
CA SER A 709 1.07 -29.78 -49.29
C SER A 709 1.80 -28.43 -49.22
N GLY A 710 3.00 -28.37 -48.60
CA GLY A 710 3.74 -27.12 -48.33
C GLY A 710 3.32 -26.40 -47.05
N CYS A 711 2.33 -26.91 -46.31
CA CYS A 711 1.82 -26.32 -45.08
C CYS A 711 2.85 -26.19 -43.95
N SER A 712 3.89 -27.02 -43.91
CA SER A 712 4.95 -26.91 -42.90
C SER A 712 5.86 -25.69 -43.08
N ALA A 713 5.96 -25.15 -44.30
CA ALA A 713 6.81 -23.99 -44.60
C ALA A 713 6.20 -22.65 -44.14
N HIS A 714 4.87 -22.49 -44.27
CA HIS A 714 4.14 -21.27 -43.90
C HIS A 714 3.95 -21.09 -42.40
N ARG A 715 4.12 -22.17 -41.62
CA ARG A 715 4.01 -22.17 -40.16
C ARG A 715 5.31 -21.82 -39.44
N ARG A 716 6.36 -21.45 -40.18
CA ARG A 716 7.59 -20.94 -39.57
C ARG A 716 7.23 -19.72 -38.74
N THR A 717 7.36 -19.86 -37.43
CA THR A 717 7.16 -18.76 -36.48
C THR A 717 7.97 -17.57 -36.97
N PRO A 718 7.37 -16.40 -37.20
CA PRO A 718 8.18 -15.20 -37.35
C PRO A 718 9.14 -15.18 -36.17
N ASN A 719 10.43 -14.97 -36.44
CA ASN A 719 11.45 -14.99 -35.42
C ASN A 719 11.30 -13.72 -34.55
N CYS A 720 10.28 -13.70 -33.68
CA CYS A 720 10.08 -12.67 -32.67
C CYS A 720 11.03 -12.87 -31.47
N SER A 721 12.07 -13.71 -31.60
CA SER A 721 13.08 -13.96 -30.57
C SER A 721 14.31 -13.03 -30.67
N ASP A 722 14.42 -12.25 -31.75
CA ASP A 722 15.43 -11.20 -31.83
C ASP A 722 15.07 -10.02 -30.91
N ILE A 723 16.06 -9.61 -30.12
CA ILE A 723 15.99 -8.64 -29.01
C ILE A 723 15.42 -7.27 -29.45
N CYS A 724 15.38 -6.98 -30.75
CA CYS A 724 14.78 -5.76 -31.32
C CYS A 724 13.24 -5.77 -31.47
N PHE A 725 12.57 -6.93 -31.39
CA PHE A 725 11.13 -7.05 -31.70
C PHE A 725 10.24 -7.57 -30.58
N HIS A 726 10.77 -7.74 -29.38
CA HIS A 726 9.96 -7.83 -28.15
C HIS A 726 9.32 -6.46 -27.85
N LYS A 727 8.32 -6.09 -28.66
CA LYS A 727 7.54 -4.89 -28.41
C LYS A 727 6.43 -5.24 -27.42
N GLN A 728 6.32 -4.44 -26.36
CA GLN A 728 5.20 -4.45 -25.42
C GLN A 728 3.84 -4.33 -26.16
N TYR A 729 3.87 -3.77 -27.37
CA TYR A 729 2.72 -3.49 -28.22
C TYR A 729 2.82 -4.23 -29.55
N ARG A 730 1.66 -4.65 -30.08
CA ARG A 730 1.52 -5.31 -31.39
C ARG A 730 2.16 -4.51 -32.53
N THR A 731 2.84 -5.19 -33.45
CA THR A 731 3.35 -4.57 -34.70
C THR A 731 2.22 -4.07 -35.60
N HIS A 732 2.53 -3.22 -36.58
CA HIS A 732 1.53 -2.65 -37.49
C HIS A 732 1.03 -3.64 -38.54
N ASP A 733 1.85 -4.65 -38.87
CA ASP A 733 1.54 -5.77 -39.77
C ASP A 733 0.96 -7.00 -39.03
N GLY A 734 0.78 -6.90 -37.72
CA GLY A 734 0.30 -7.97 -36.86
C GLY A 734 1.22 -9.19 -36.73
N SER A 735 2.43 -9.20 -37.27
CA SER A 735 3.33 -10.38 -37.27
C SER A 735 3.86 -10.78 -35.88
N CYS A 736 4.06 -9.82 -34.96
CA CYS A 736 4.40 -10.11 -33.57
C CYS A 736 3.38 -9.42 -32.64
N ASN A 737 2.65 -10.22 -31.86
CA ASN A 737 1.61 -9.74 -30.96
C ASN A 737 1.80 -10.33 -29.57
N ASN A 738 1.87 -9.48 -28.53
CA ASN A 738 2.10 -9.86 -27.14
C ASN A 738 3.53 -10.38 -26.87
N LEU A 739 4.12 -9.92 -25.76
CA LEU A 739 5.48 -10.29 -25.36
C LEU A 739 5.59 -11.74 -24.85
N GLN A 740 4.58 -12.23 -24.13
CA GLN A 740 4.56 -13.57 -23.51
C GLN A 740 4.04 -14.63 -24.47
N HIS A 741 3.14 -14.23 -25.37
CA HIS A 741 2.52 -15.11 -26.34
C HIS A 741 2.52 -14.49 -27.75
N PRO A 742 3.69 -14.39 -28.41
CA PRO A 742 3.87 -13.72 -29.71
C PRO A 742 2.90 -14.16 -30.81
N MET A 743 2.35 -15.37 -30.69
CA MET A 743 1.44 -16.00 -31.63
C MET A 743 -0.04 -15.71 -31.36
N TRP A 744 -0.40 -15.04 -30.27
CA TRP A 744 -1.80 -14.77 -29.95
C TRP A 744 -2.34 -13.64 -30.81
N GLY A 745 -3.11 -13.98 -31.85
CA GLY A 745 -3.64 -12.99 -32.79
C GLY A 745 -2.55 -12.35 -33.63
N ALA A 746 -1.49 -13.11 -33.94
CA ALA A 746 -0.53 -12.74 -34.98
C ALA A 746 -1.15 -12.95 -36.37
N SER A 747 -0.64 -12.25 -37.38
CA SER A 747 -1.05 -12.47 -38.78
C SER A 747 -0.90 -13.96 -39.14
N LEU A 748 -1.88 -14.51 -39.88
CA LEU A 748 -1.90 -15.92 -40.30
C LEU A 748 -2.00 -16.95 -39.17
N THR A 749 -2.32 -16.54 -37.93
CA THR A 749 -2.50 -17.45 -36.79
C THR A 749 -3.94 -17.45 -36.29
N ALA A 750 -4.35 -18.56 -35.65
CA ALA A 750 -5.70 -18.67 -35.10
C ALA A 750 -5.89 -17.74 -33.89
N PHE A 751 -6.99 -16.98 -33.89
CA PHE A 751 -7.31 -16.10 -32.77
C PHE A 751 -7.83 -16.90 -31.58
N GLN A 752 -7.35 -16.56 -30.39
CA GLN A 752 -7.94 -17.07 -29.17
C GLN A 752 -9.32 -16.39 -28.97
N ARG A 753 -10.45 -17.08 -29.16
CA ARG A 753 -11.81 -16.60 -28.77
C ARG A 753 -12.28 -16.94 -27.34
N LEU A 754 -12.82 -15.98 -26.58
CA LEU A 754 -13.23 -16.20 -25.17
C LEU A 754 -14.41 -17.19 -24.99
N LEU A 755 -15.11 -17.56 -26.06
CA LEU A 755 -16.27 -18.46 -26.05
C LEU A 755 -16.00 -19.73 -26.87
N LYS A 756 -16.56 -20.87 -26.43
CA LYS A 756 -16.50 -22.15 -27.17
C LYS A 756 -17.24 -22.02 -28.50
N PRO A 757 -16.69 -22.52 -29.61
CA PRO A 757 -17.37 -22.44 -30.90
C PRO A 757 -18.44 -23.55 -31.06
N ALA A 758 -19.56 -23.26 -31.72
CA ALA A 758 -20.57 -24.23 -32.15
C ALA A 758 -20.81 -24.18 -33.67
N TYR A 759 -20.38 -25.24 -34.36
CA TYR A 759 -20.62 -25.44 -35.80
C TYR A 759 -21.81 -26.35 -36.01
N GLN A 760 -22.59 -26.08 -37.07
CA GLN A 760 -23.70 -26.96 -37.46
C GLN A 760 -23.21 -28.38 -37.77
N ASN A 761 -22.08 -28.52 -38.46
CA ASN A 761 -21.47 -29.81 -38.79
C ASN A 761 -20.29 -30.18 -37.87
N GLY A 762 -20.08 -29.46 -36.76
CA GLY A 762 -18.92 -29.63 -35.88
C GLY A 762 -17.58 -29.17 -36.46
N PHE A 763 -17.51 -28.76 -37.74
CA PHE A 763 -16.25 -28.55 -38.46
C PHE A 763 -16.02 -27.11 -38.96
N ASN A 764 -16.90 -26.58 -39.83
CA ASN A 764 -16.73 -25.28 -40.50
C ASN A 764 -18.04 -24.63 -40.97
N LEU A 765 -19.18 -25.29 -40.79
CA LEU A 765 -20.48 -24.78 -41.21
C LEU A 765 -21.03 -23.90 -40.07
N PRO A 766 -21.25 -22.59 -40.29
CA PRO A 766 -21.87 -21.73 -39.28
C PRO A 766 -23.22 -22.32 -38.83
N ARG A 767 -23.58 -22.12 -37.56
CA ARG A 767 -24.87 -22.55 -37.01
C ARG A 767 -26.02 -21.94 -37.84
N GLY A 768 -27.01 -22.75 -38.23
CA GLY A 768 -28.18 -22.31 -39.01
C GLY A 768 -28.03 -22.35 -40.55
N PHE A 769 -26.96 -22.94 -41.08
CA PHE A 769 -26.71 -23.02 -42.53
C PHE A 769 -27.23 -24.30 -43.21
N SER A 770 -27.64 -25.30 -42.43
CA SER A 770 -28.29 -26.50 -42.97
C SER A 770 -29.79 -26.25 -43.08
N LEU A 771 -30.34 -26.35 -44.30
CA LEU A 771 -31.79 -26.31 -44.54
C LEU A 771 -32.52 -27.54 -43.95
N ALA A 772 -31.78 -28.58 -43.54
CA ALA A 772 -32.34 -29.86 -43.13
C ALA A 772 -32.57 -30.00 -41.61
N GLU A 773 -32.05 -29.09 -40.78
CA GLU A 773 -32.17 -29.19 -39.32
C GLU A 773 -32.86 -27.97 -38.72
N ASP A 774 -33.99 -28.22 -38.07
CA ASP A 774 -34.82 -27.29 -37.31
C ASP A 774 -34.08 -26.79 -36.06
N SER A 775 -33.05 -25.96 -36.23
CA SER A 775 -32.29 -25.35 -35.14
C SER A 775 -33.08 -24.19 -34.53
N ARG A 776 -33.99 -24.50 -33.59
CA ARG A 776 -34.87 -23.53 -32.88
C ARG A 776 -34.17 -22.54 -31.94
N GLU A 777 -32.88 -22.29 -32.09
CA GLU A 777 -32.16 -21.31 -31.27
C GLU A 777 -31.38 -20.32 -32.15
N LEU A 778 -32.04 -19.17 -32.35
CA LEU A 778 -31.56 -17.88 -32.88
C LEU A 778 -31.59 -17.72 -34.42
N PRO A 779 -32.67 -17.14 -35.00
CA PRO A 779 -32.68 -16.71 -36.39
C PRO A 779 -32.05 -15.32 -36.47
N LEU A 780 -30.75 -15.22 -36.77
CA LEU A 780 -30.21 -13.96 -37.25
C LEU A 780 -30.76 -13.72 -38.67
N PRO A 781 -31.27 -12.50 -39.00
CA PRO A 781 -31.77 -12.23 -40.33
C PRO A 781 -30.62 -12.29 -41.36
N LEU A 782 -30.90 -12.79 -42.57
CA LEU A 782 -29.94 -12.82 -43.67
C LEU A 782 -29.37 -11.40 -43.89
N PRO A 783 -28.03 -11.20 -43.90
CA PRO A 783 -27.43 -9.88 -44.07
C PRO A 783 -27.93 -9.13 -45.32
N ARG A 784 -28.28 -9.83 -46.41
CA ARG A 784 -28.88 -9.22 -47.60
C ARG A 784 -30.28 -8.67 -47.34
N LEU A 785 -31.13 -9.38 -46.61
CA LEU A 785 -32.47 -8.89 -46.24
C LEU A 785 -32.37 -7.63 -45.38
N VAL A 786 -31.42 -7.60 -44.43
CA VAL A 786 -31.16 -6.41 -43.61
C VAL A 786 -30.69 -5.24 -44.49
N SER A 787 -29.72 -5.47 -45.37
CA SER A 787 -29.18 -4.44 -46.28
C SER A 787 -30.21 -3.90 -47.27
N THR A 788 -31.09 -4.75 -47.80
CA THR A 788 -32.16 -4.35 -48.74
C THR A 788 -33.31 -3.65 -48.04
N ALA A 789 -33.64 -4.03 -46.80
CA ALA A 789 -34.63 -3.31 -45.99
C ALA A 789 -34.12 -1.91 -45.53
N MET A 790 -32.83 -1.78 -45.21
CA MET A 790 -32.27 -0.51 -44.73
C MET A 790 -31.77 0.44 -45.83
N ILE A 791 -31.39 -0.08 -47.01
CA ILE A 791 -30.75 0.72 -48.09
C ILE A 791 -31.55 0.65 -49.40
N GLY A 792 -32.51 -0.27 -49.51
CA GLY A 792 -33.18 -0.63 -50.76
C GLY A 792 -34.43 0.17 -51.12
N THR A 793 -34.90 1.05 -50.25
CA THR A 793 -36.10 1.85 -50.45
C THR A 793 -35.76 3.34 -50.57
N GLU A 794 -36.53 4.09 -51.36
CA GLU A 794 -36.39 5.57 -51.47
C GLU A 794 -36.57 6.27 -50.10
N THR A 795 -37.18 5.58 -49.15
CA THR A 795 -37.35 5.99 -47.76
C THR A 795 -36.39 5.26 -46.84
N ILE A 796 -35.72 6.00 -45.94
CA ILE A 796 -35.01 5.42 -44.80
C ILE A 796 -36.01 4.61 -43.98
N THR A 797 -35.85 3.29 -43.93
CA THR A 797 -36.73 2.42 -43.13
C THR A 797 -36.22 2.39 -41.70
N PRO A 798 -36.88 3.05 -40.73
CA PRO A 798 -36.50 2.90 -39.33
C PRO A 798 -36.70 1.45 -38.90
N ASN A 799 -35.67 0.85 -38.32
CA ASN A 799 -35.73 -0.48 -37.75
C ASN A 799 -35.36 -0.40 -36.27
N GLU A 800 -36.22 -0.91 -35.39
CA GLU A 800 -36.02 -0.81 -33.94
C GLU A 800 -34.82 -1.63 -33.42
N GLN A 801 -34.34 -2.59 -34.21
CA GLN A 801 -33.24 -3.49 -33.83
C GLN A 801 -31.91 -3.12 -34.50
N PHE A 802 -31.92 -2.53 -35.69
CA PHE A 802 -30.71 -2.26 -36.48
C PHE A 802 -30.68 -0.83 -37.00
N THR A 803 -29.55 -0.14 -36.79
CA THR A 803 -29.36 1.24 -37.25
C THR A 803 -28.50 1.27 -38.51
N HIS A 804 -28.54 2.35 -39.29
CA HIS A 804 -27.61 2.56 -40.42
C HIS A 804 -26.13 2.49 -40.00
N MET A 805 -25.82 2.76 -38.72
CA MET A 805 -24.49 2.58 -38.14
C MET A 805 -24.01 1.14 -38.19
N LEU A 806 -24.93 0.18 -38.29
CA LEU A 806 -24.58 -1.19 -38.58
C LEU A 806 -23.86 -1.22 -39.94
N MET A 807 -24.54 -1.00 -41.06
CA MET A 807 -23.89 -1.06 -42.38
C MET A 807 -22.57 -0.24 -42.47
N GLN A 808 -22.53 0.94 -41.86
CA GLN A 808 -21.33 1.77 -41.82
C GLN A 808 -20.13 1.12 -41.09
N TRP A 809 -20.39 0.43 -39.98
CA TRP A 809 -19.37 -0.33 -39.27
C TRP A 809 -18.87 -1.52 -40.08
N GLY A 810 -19.75 -2.22 -40.79
CA GLY A 810 -19.37 -3.34 -41.66
C GLY A 810 -18.38 -2.92 -42.75
N GLN A 811 -18.63 -1.78 -43.39
CA GLN A 811 -17.70 -1.20 -44.38
C GLN A 811 -16.40 -0.71 -43.72
N PHE A 812 -16.50 -0.04 -42.56
CA PHE A 812 -15.32 0.39 -41.81
C PHE A 812 -14.43 -0.79 -41.38
N LEU A 813 -15.03 -1.95 -41.07
CA LEU A 813 -14.30 -3.19 -40.79
C LEU A 813 -13.72 -3.83 -42.04
N ASP A 814 -14.47 -3.92 -43.15
CA ASP A 814 -13.96 -4.44 -44.43
C ASP A 814 -12.61 -3.82 -44.78
N HIS A 815 -12.46 -2.54 -44.46
CA HIS A 815 -11.23 -1.78 -44.66
C HIS A 815 -10.04 -2.28 -43.82
N ASP A 816 -10.29 -2.72 -42.59
CA ASP A 816 -9.29 -3.33 -41.71
C ASP A 816 -8.93 -4.76 -42.16
N LEU A 817 -9.76 -5.40 -43.00
CA LEU A 817 -9.69 -6.83 -43.33
C LEU A 817 -9.17 -7.14 -44.73
N ASP A 818 -8.99 -6.12 -45.56
CA ASP A 818 -8.51 -6.22 -46.95
C ASP A 818 -7.10 -6.84 -47.06
N GLN A 819 -6.37 -6.95 -45.94
CA GLN A 819 -5.04 -7.56 -45.84
C GLN A 819 -5.06 -9.06 -45.50
N THR A 820 -6.24 -9.71 -45.55
CA THR A 820 -6.37 -11.15 -45.26
C THR A 820 -6.05 -12.02 -46.48
N VAL A 821 -5.49 -13.21 -46.26
CA VAL A 821 -5.14 -14.14 -47.36
C VAL A 821 -6.42 -14.65 -48.04
N ALA A 822 -6.72 -14.13 -49.23
CA ALA A 822 -7.85 -14.56 -50.05
C ALA A 822 -7.61 -15.96 -50.65
N ALA A 823 -8.68 -16.73 -50.85
CA ALA A 823 -8.63 -17.96 -51.66
C ALA A 823 -8.22 -17.63 -53.10
N ILE A 824 -7.39 -18.48 -53.70
CA ILE A 824 -6.93 -18.32 -55.09
C ILE A 824 -7.94 -18.96 -56.03
N SER A 825 -8.52 -20.09 -55.62
CA SER A 825 -9.61 -20.74 -56.35
C SER A 825 -10.99 -20.29 -55.84
N MET A 826 -11.93 -20.08 -56.76
CA MET A 826 -13.29 -19.60 -56.44
C MET A 826 -14.27 -20.74 -56.04
N SER A 827 -13.83 -21.99 -55.97
CA SER A 827 -14.71 -23.17 -56.05
C SER A 827 -14.89 -23.95 -54.74
N ARG A 828 -16.06 -24.58 -54.58
CA ARG A 828 -16.18 -25.83 -53.81
C ARG A 828 -15.89 -27.00 -54.74
N PHE A 829 -15.07 -27.95 -54.31
CA PHE A 829 -14.79 -29.15 -55.08
C PHE A 829 -15.91 -30.18 -54.88
N SER A 830 -16.90 -30.23 -55.77
CA SER A 830 -17.77 -31.41 -55.95
C SER A 830 -17.23 -32.30 -57.07
N GLU A 831 -17.70 -33.54 -57.18
CA GLU A 831 -17.29 -34.54 -58.19
C GLU A 831 -17.39 -34.05 -59.65
N VAL A 832 -18.19 -33.02 -59.92
CA VAL A 832 -18.44 -32.52 -61.29
C VAL A 832 -17.65 -31.24 -61.60
N CYS A 833 -16.84 -30.73 -60.66
CA CYS A 833 -16.07 -29.49 -60.83
C CYS A 833 -16.92 -28.33 -61.41
N THR A 834 -18.20 -28.25 -61.05
CA THR A 834 -19.07 -27.15 -61.51
C THR A 834 -18.66 -25.87 -60.80
N ASN A 835 -18.34 -24.85 -61.59
CA ASN A 835 -17.70 -23.59 -61.23
C ASN A 835 -18.66 -22.64 -60.48
N ASP A 836 -19.38 -23.14 -59.47
CA ASP A 836 -20.30 -22.34 -58.67
C ASP A 836 -19.62 -21.92 -57.35
N PRO A 837 -19.64 -20.61 -57.01
CA PRO A 837 -19.08 -20.14 -55.77
C PRO A 837 -19.74 -20.81 -54.56
N PRO A 838 -19.00 -21.11 -53.48
CA PRO A 838 -19.62 -21.49 -52.22
C PRO A 838 -20.55 -20.37 -51.74
N CYS A 839 -21.86 -20.64 -51.73
CA CYS A 839 -22.90 -19.75 -51.19
C CYS A 839 -22.81 -19.67 -49.67
N PHE A 840 -21.77 -19.07 -49.09
CA PHE A 840 -21.48 -19.21 -47.65
C PHE A 840 -21.82 -18.02 -46.75
N SER A 841 -22.25 -16.88 -47.30
CA SER A 841 -22.57 -15.73 -46.45
C SER A 841 -23.91 -15.10 -46.74
N VAL A 842 -24.35 -15.06 -48.01
CA VAL A 842 -25.56 -14.31 -48.33
C VAL A 842 -26.33 -14.88 -49.53
N VAL A 843 -27.36 -15.65 -49.21
CA VAL A 843 -28.38 -16.08 -50.17
C VAL A 843 -29.12 -14.85 -50.69
N ILE A 844 -29.35 -14.80 -52.00
CA ILE A 844 -30.18 -13.76 -52.62
C ILE A 844 -31.63 -14.22 -52.51
N PRO A 845 -32.48 -13.47 -51.79
CA PRO A 845 -33.91 -13.77 -51.71
C PRO A 845 -34.54 -13.78 -53.11
N GLU A 846 -35.51 -14.65 -53.37
CA GLU A 846 -36.21 -14.72 -54.67
C GLU A 846 -36.87 -13.38 -55.07
N ASN A 847 -37.15 -12.52 -54.09
CA ASN A 847 -37.73 -11.19 -54.25
C ASN A 847 -36.72 -10.03 -54.12
N ASP A 848 -35.41 -10.27 -54.28
CA ASP A 848 -34.40 -9.21 -54.20
C ASP A 848 -34.62 -8.11 -55.26
N PRO A 849 -34.75 -6.83 -54.88
CA PRO A 849 -35.09 -5.76 -55.82
C PRO A 849 -33.94 -5.41 -56.78
N ARG A 850 -32.71 -5.86 -56.51
CA ARG A 850 -31.50 -5.46 -57.25
C ARG A 850 -30.86 -6.61 -58.03
N VAL A 851 -31.08 -7.86 -57.64
CA VAL A 851 -30.52 -9.03 -58.35
C VAL A 851 -31.64 -9.95 -58.82
N LYS A 852 -31.95 -9.89 -60.12
CA LYS A 852 -33.04 -10.68 -60.72
C LYS A 852 -32.64 -12.11 -61.10
N ASN A 853 -31.36 -12.34 -61.38
CA ASN A 853 -30.82 -13.63 -61.81
C ASN A 853 -29.57 -13.97 -60.96
N GLY A 854 -29.77 -14.68 -59.86
CA GLY A 854 -28.67 -15.17 -59.02
C GLY A 854 -29.20 -15.74 -57.72
N ARG A 855 -28.76 -16.94 -57.33
CA ARG A 855 -29.15 -17.56 -56.06
C ARG A 855 -28.33 -17.02 -54.87
N CYS A 856 -27.17 -16.42 -55.14
CA CYS A 856 -26.20 -16.01 -54.12
C CYS A 856 -25.38 -14.79 -54.55
N MET A 857 -24.95 -13.96 -53.58
CA MET A 857 -23.95 -12.93 -53.82
C MET A 857 -22.55 -13.54 -53.77
N PHE A 858 -21.68 -13.13 -54.70
CA PHE A 858 -20.28 -13.55 -54.70
C PHE A 858 -19.57 -13.04 -53.44
N PHE A 859 -19.06 -13.96 -52.65
CA PHE A 859 -18.19 -13.66 -51.52
C PHE A 859 -16.97 -14.56 -51.62
N VAL A 860 -15.78 -13.98 -51.70
CA VAL A 860 -14.52 -14.73 -51.74
C VAL A 860 -14.17 -15.03 -50.29
N ARG A 861 -14.10 -16.31 -49.94
CA ARG A 861 -13.59 -16.73 -48.63
C ARG A 861 -12.09 -16.43 -48.59
N SER A 862 -11.57 -16.03 -47.43
CA SER A 862 -10.14 -16.16 -47.15
C SER A 862 -9.73 -17.63 -47.26
N SER A 863 -8.56 -17.91 -47.84
CA SER A 863 -8.04 -19.27 -47.89
C SER A 863 -7.83 -19.78 -46.46
N PRO A 864 -8.25 -21.00 -46.11
CA PRO A 864 -7.91 -21.56 -44.81
C PRO A 864 -6.39 -21.67 -44.70
N VAL A 865 -5.80 -20.96 -43.74
CA VAL A 865 -4.43 -21.27 -43.30
C VAL A 865 -4.44 -22.69 -42.73
N CYS A 866 -3.40 -23.47 -43.05
CA CYS A 866 -3.27 -24.85 -42.64
C CYS A 866 -3.53 -25.01 -41.12
N GLY A 867 -4.48 -25.86 -40.72
CA GLY A 867 -4.78 -26.17 -39.31
C GLY A 867 -5.80 -25.28 -38.62
N SER A 868 -6.71 -24.63 -39.34
CA SER A 868 -7.82 -23.90 -38.74
C SER A 868 -9.06 -24.80 -38.55
N GLY A 869 -9.55 -24.93 -37.31
CA GLY A 869 -10.64 -25.85 -36.96
C GLY A 869 -10.13 -27.23 -36.52
N MET A 870 -10.91 -28.31 -36.74
CA MET A 870 -10.50 -29.69 -36.41
C MET A 870 -9.21 -30.17 -37.12
N THR A 871 -8.62 -29.37 -38.02
CA THR A 871 -7.33 -29.65 -38.65
C THR A 871 -6.12 -29.28 -37.79
N SER A 872 -6.32 -28.80 -36.56
CA SER A 872 -5.27 -28.63 -35.54
C SER A 872 -4.79 -29.95 -34.88
N LEU A 873 -5.04 -31.07 -35.53
CA LEU A 873 -4.46 -32.36 -35.14
C LEU A 873 -2.93 -32.40 -35.28
N LEU A 874 -2.33 -31.38 -35.93
CA LEU A 874 -0.88 -31.20 -36.07
C LEU A 874 -0.17 -30.81 -34.76
N MET A 875 -0.91 -30.41 -33.71
CA MET A 875 -0.34 -30.02 -32.41
C MET A 875 -0.57 -31.05 -31.29
N ASN A 876 -1.14 -32.23 -31.59
CA ASN A 876 -1.42 -33.29 -30.60
C ASN A 876 -2.28 -32.86 -29.38
N SER A 877 -2.83 -31.65 -29.37
CA SER A 877 -3.72 -31.13 -28.34
C SER A 877 -4.78 -30.23 -28.96
N VAL A 878 -6.06 -30.57 -28.76
CA VAL A 878 -7.19 -29.69 -29.11
C VAL A 878 -7.52 -28.86 -27.88
N TYR A 879 -7.05 -27.61 -27.84
CA TYR A 879 -7.50 -26.66 -26.82
C TYR A 879 -8.91 -26.18 -27.16
N ALA A 880 -9.67 -25.73 -26.15
CA ALA A 880 -11.01 -25.18 -26.31
C ALA A 880 -11.00 -23.83 -27.05
N ARG A 881 -10.52 -23.76 -28.30
CA ARG A 881 -10.32 -22.47 -28.99
C ARG A 881 -9.91 -22.52 -30.47
N GLU A 882 -10.41 -23.44 -31.27
CA GLU A 882 -10.05 -23.45 -32.69
C GLU A 882 -11.25 -23.25 -33.58
N GLN A 883 -11.63 -21.99 -33.72
CA GLN A 883 -11.94 -21.51 -35.05
C GLN A 883 -11.73 -20.02 -35.23
N ILE A 884 -11.45 -19.72 -36.49
CA ILE A 884 -11.17 -18.42 -37.05
C ILE A 884 -12.41 -17.99 -37.86
N ASN A 885 -12.95 -16.80 -37.60
CA ASN A 885 -13.48 -16.00 -38.71
C ASN A 885 -12.28 -15.26 -39.28
N HIS A 886 -11.78 -15.72 -40.43
CA HIS A 886 -10.53 -15.24 -41.03
C HIS A 886 -10.67 -13.77 -41.47
N LEU A 887 -11.91 -13.30 -41.48
CA LEU A 887 -12.38 -11.92 -41.61
C LEU A 887 -12.28 -11.09 -40.33
N THR A 888 -11.82 -11.54 -39.16
CA THR A 888 -11.75 -10.65 -37.96
C THR A 888 -10.54 -10.89 -37.07
N SER A 889 -9.78 -11.94 -37.33
CA SER A 889 -8.51 -12.22 -36.62
C SER A 889 -7.48 -11.10 -36.81
N TYR A 890 -7.69 -10.23 -37.81
CA TYR A 890 -6.85 -9.07 -38.11
C TYR A 890 -7.46 -7.74 -37.66
N ILE A 891 -8.45 -7.71 -36.76
CA ILE A 891 -8.92 -6.40 -36.26
C ILE A 891 -7.85 -5.79 -35.34
N ASP A 892 -7.13 -4.79 -35.83
CA ASP A 892 -6.06 -4.10 -35.11
C ASP A 892 -6.19 -2.57 -35.16
N ALA A 893 -7.28 -2.10 -35.78
CA ALA A 893 -7.56 -0.71 -36.05
C ALA A 893 -6.54 -0.06 -37.00
N SER A 894 -5.98 -0.82 -37.96
CA SER A 894 -5.13 -0.29 -39.03
C SER A 894 -5.87 0.77 -39.85
N ASN A 895 -7.18 0.63 -40.02
CA ASN A 895 -8.03 1.68 -40.59
C ASN A 895 -8.00 3.02 -39.81
N VAL A 896 -7.62 3.02 -38.53
CA VAL A 896 -7.38 4.22 -37.70
C VAL A 896 -5.91 4.64 -37.69
N TYR A 897 -5.00 3.67 -37.60
CA TYR A 897 -3.59 3.89 -37.25
C TYR A 897 -2.58 3.70 -38.39
N GLY A 898 -3.03 3.25 -39.56
CA GLY A 898 -2.18 2.78 -40.65
C GLY A 898 -1.71 1.34 -40.43
N SER A 899 -1.36 0.68 -41.54
CA SER A 899 -0.85 -0.68 -41.64
C SER A 899 0.68 -0.75 -41.55
N SER A 900 1.37 0.39 -41.65
CA SER A 900 2.82 0.49 -41.54
C SER A 900 3.27 1.46 -40.46
N GLU A 901 4.52 1.32 -40.00
CA GLU A 901 5.11 2.26 -39.04
C GLU A 901 5.22 3.68 -39.63
N GLN A 902 5.41 3.79 -40.96
CA GLN A 902 5.46 5.07 -41.65
C GLN A 902 4.12 5.80 -41.62
N GLU A 903 3.04 5.16 -42.07
CA GLU A 903 1.67 5.71 -42.05
C GLU A 903 1.28 6.12 -40.62
N SER A 904 1.64 5.27 -39.66
CA SER A 904 1.36 5.54 -38.26
C SER A 904 2.09 6.80 -37.76
N ARG A 905 3.37 7.00 -38.10
CA ARG A 905 4.11 8.21 -37.75
C ARG A 905 3.51 9.46 -38.40
N GLU A 906 3.01 9.34 -39.63
CA GLU A 906 2.36 10.45 -40.34
C GLU A 906 1.04 10.87 -39.68
N LEU A 907 0.31 9.93 -39.07
CA LEU A 907 -0.93 10.18 -38.34
C LEU A 907 -0.72 10.68 -36.90
N ARG A 908 0.48 10.48 -36.31
CA ARG A 908 0.81 10.85 -34.93
C ARG A 908 1.18 12.33 -34.75
N ASN A 909 0.70 12.95 -33.67
CA ASN A 909 1.17 14.27 -33.24
C ASN A 909 2.46 14.13 -32.42
N LEU A 910 3.59 14.05 -33.12
CA LEU A 910 4.92 13.95 -32.51
C LEU A 910 5.42 15.27 -31.90
N SER A 911 4.77 16.40 -32.18
CA SER A 911 5.13 17.71 -31.61
C SER A 911 4.72 17.85 -30.14
N SER A 912 3.87 16.94 -29.63
CA SER A 912 3.43 16.93 -28.25
C SER A 912 3.75 15.59 -27.57
N GLN A 913 4.24 15.63 -26.34
CA GLN A 913 4.46 14.42 -25.52
C GLN A 913 3.14 13.83 -24.98
N ARG A 914 2.01 14.07 -25.64
CA ARG A 914 0.66 13.70 -25.19
C ARG A 914 0.15 12.38 -25.82
N GLY A 915 0.89 11.81 -26.77
CA GLY A 915 0.50 10.56 -27.43
C GLY A 915 -0.76 10.68 -28.28
N LEU A 916 -1.03 11.87 -28.84
CA LEU A 916 -2.24 12.16 -29.62
C LEU A 916 -2.03 11.83 -31.11
N LEU A 917 -3.12 11.57 -31.82
CA LEU A 917 -3.18 11.64 -33.28
C LEU A 917 -3.26 13.11 -33.74
N LYS A 918 -2.72 13.41 -34.92
CA LYS A 918 -2.76 14.75 -35.55
C LYS A 918 -4.19 15.18 -35.76
N GLN A 919 -4.46 16.43 -35.43
CA GLN A 919 -5.79 17.03 -35.53
C GLN A 919 -5.81 17.98 -36.71
N GLY A 920 -6.87 17.93 -37.53
CA GLY A 920 -7.09 18.92 -38.58
C GLY A 920 -7.39 20.31 -38.03
N GLN A 921 -7.24 21.33 -38.87
CA GLN A 921 -7.63 22.70 -38.51
C GLN A 921 -9.13 22.76 -38.18
N VAL A 922 -9.47 23.57 -37.16
CA VAL A 922 -10.84 23.70 -36.64
C VAL A 922 -11.71 24.44 -37.65
N VAL A 923 -12.66 23.76 -38.29
CA VAL A 923 -13.83 24.37 -38.95
C VAL A 923 -15.00 23.36 -38.84
N PRO A 924 -15.90 23.43 -37.83
CA PRO A 924 -16.92 24.49 -37.69
C PRO A 924 -17.29 24.84 -36.21
N SER A 925 -18.33 25.67 -36.01
CA SER A 925 -18.90 26.23 -34.77
C SER A 925 -19.13 25.31 -33.54
N SER A 926 -18.89 24.00 -33.66
CA SER A 926 -19.12 22.99 -32.61
C SER A 926 -17.92 22.68 -31.71
N GLY A 927 -16.72 23.18 -32.03
CA GLY A 927 -15.50 22.99 -31.22
C GLY A 927 -14.89 21.58 -31.26
N LYS A 928 -15.36 20.68 -32.14
CA LYS A 928 -14.85 19.30 -32.24
C LYS A 928 -13.82 19.15 -33.38
N HIS A 929 -12.66 18.55 -33.08
CA HIS A 929 -11.57 18.34 -34.04
C HIS A 929 -11.95 17.39 -35.19
N LEU A 930 -11.51 17.68 -36.41
CA LEU A 930 -11.64 16.79 -37.58
C LEU A 930 -10.32 16.06 -37.86
N LEU A 931 -10.36 15.09 -38.77
CA LEU A 931 -9.16 14.45 -39.32
C LEU A 931 -8.25 15.50 -39.98
N PRO A 932 -6.92 15.30 -39.97
CA PRO A 932 -5.98 16.17 -40.67
C PRO A 932 -6.13 16.04 -42.19
N PHE A 933 -5.66 17.03 -42.94
CA PHE A 933 -5.60 16.95 -44.40
C PHE A 933 -4.31 16.25 -44.86
N ALA A 934 -4.40 15.46 -45.93
CA ALA A 934 -3.25 14.84 -46.56
C ALA A 934 -2.35 15.90 -47.22
N VAL A 935 -1.02 15.72 -47.15
CA VAL A 935 -0.03 16.62 -47.76
C VAL A 935 0.59 15.91 -48.95
N GLY A 936 0.13 16.23 -50.16
CA GLY A 936 0.50 15.56 -51.41
C GLY A 936 -0.67 14.81 -52.05
N PRO A 937 -0.57 14.38 -53.32
CA PRO A 937 -1.64 13.66 -53.99
C PRO A 937 -1.81 12.29 -53.32
N PRO A 938 -2.96 12.01 -52.68
CA PRO A 938 -3.23 10.66 -52.21
C PRO A 938 -3.35 9.78 -53.45
N THR A 939 -2.75 8.59 -53.43
CA THR A 939 -2.80 7.65 -54.55
C THR A 939 -4.22 7.31 -55.00
N GLU A 940 -5.25 7.56 -54.16
CA GLU A 940 -6.65 7.19 -54.42
C GLU A 940 -7.67 8.19 -53.81
N CYS A 941 -7.46 9.50 -53.92
CA CYS A 941 -8.52 10.46 -53.56
C CYS A 941 -9.49 10.67 -54.72
N MET A 942 -10.64 9.98 -54.66
CA MET A 942 -11.69 10.02 -55.69
C MET A 942 -12.60 11.26 -55.62
N ARG A 943 -12.16 12.36 -54.97
CA ARG A 943 -12.98 13.58 -54.84
C ARG A 943 -12.72 14.52 -56.00
N ASP A 944 -13.78 15.02 -56.63
CA ASP A 944 -13.69 16.07 -57.63
C ASP A 944 -13.38 17.41 -56.94
N GLU A 945 -12.20 17.98 -57.23
CA GLU A 945 -11.77 19.28 -56.71
C GLU A 945 -12.69 20.43 -57.16
N ASN A 946 -13.49 20.25 -58.22
CA ASN A 946 -14.46 21.23 -58.68
C ASN A 946 -15.79 21.18 -57.89
N GLU A 947 -16.08 20.07 -57.21
CA GLU A 947 -17.30 19.91 -56.40
C GLU A 947 -17.12 20.37 -54.94
N SER A 948 -15.89 20.32 -54.40
CA SER A 948 -15.63 20.74 -53.02
C SER A 948 -14.20 21.23 -52.80
N PRO A 949 -13.98 22.42 -52.19
CA PRO A 949 -12.65 22.95 -51.91
C PRO A 949 -11.96 22.29 -50.70
N VAL A 950 -12.56 21.23 -50.13
CA VAL A 950 -12.05 20.56 -48.93
C VAL A 950 -11.01 19.51 -49.35
N PRO A 951 -9.73 19.63 -48.90
CA PRO A 951 -8.70 18.64 -49.21
C PRO A 951 -9.05 17.26 -48.65
N CYS A 952 -8.43 16.22 -49.20
CA CYS A 952 -8.62 14.86 -48.75
C CYS A 952 -8.14 14.69 -47.30
N PHE A 953 -8.92 13.97 -46.49
CA PHE A 953 -8.57 13.65 -45.11
C PHE A 953 -7.49 12.56 -45.08
N LEU A 954 -6.53 12.73 -44.19
CA LEU A 954 -5.52 11.75 -43.83
C LEU A 954 -6.07 10.89 -42.68
N ALA A 955 -6.16 9.59 -42.92
CA ALA A 955 -6.59 8.57 -41.97
C ALA A 955 -5.74 7.31 -42.15
N GLY A 956 -5.95 6.28 -41.30
CA GLY A 956 -5.29 4.99 -41.46
C GLY A 956 -5.66 4.23 -42.74
N ASP A 957 -6.72 4.65 -43.43
CA ASP A 957 -7.15 4.12 -44.71
C ASP A 957 -7.57 5.29 -45.64
N HIS A 958 -7.13 5.27 -46.89
CA HIS A 958 -7.40 6.33 -47.88
C HIS A 958 -8.89 6.38 -48.29
N ARG A 959 -9.60 5.25 -48.20
CA ARG A 959 -11.04 5.11 -48.49
C ARG A 959 -11.92 5.85 -47.49
N ALA A 960 -11.34 6.37 -46.40
CA ALA A 960 -12.00 7.37 -45.55
C ALA A 960 -12.58 8.56 -46.33
N ASN A 961 -12.12 8.78 -47.57
CA ASN A 961 -12.54 9.84 -48.48
C ASN A 961 -13.59 9.41 -49.53
N GLU A 962 -14.00 8.14 -49.57
CA GLU A 962 -14.96 7.65 -50.58
C GLU A 962 -16.40 8.10 -50.30
N GLN A 963 -16.81 8.15 -49.03
CA GLN A 963 -18.13 8.63 -48.63
C GLN A 963 -18.14 9.21 -47.21
N LEU A 964 -19.10 10.11 -46.96
CA LEU A 964 -19.23 10.86 -45.71
C LEU A 964 -19.38 9.97 -44.47
N GLY A 965 -20.06 8.83 -44.58
CA GLY A 965 -20.27 7.92 -43.46
C GLY A 965 -18.95 7.27 -42.99
N LEU A 966 -18.05 6.94 -43.93
CA LEU A 966 -16.70 6.46 -43.61
C LEU A 966 -15.87 7.58 -42.98
N THR A 967 -15.87 8.77 -43.58
CA THR A 967 -15.18 9.94 -43.01
C THR A 967 -15.61 10.19 -41.56
N ALA A 968 -16.91 10.10 -41.28
CA ALA A 968 -17.46 10.23 -39.94
C ALA A 968 -16.95 9.14 -38.99
N MET A 969 -16.89 7.88 -39.45
CA MET A 969 -16.41 6.76 -38.64
C MET A 969 -14.93 6.88 -38.29
N HIS A 970 -14.08 7.20 -39.27
CA HIS A 970 -12.66 7.48 -39.01
C HIS A 970 -12.48 8.66 -38.04
N THR A 971 -13.30 9.71 -38.18
CA THR A 971 -13.27 10.87 -37.26
C THR A 971 -13.67 10.49 -35.83
N LEU A 972 -14.64 9.59 -35.65
CA LEU A 972 -15.07 9.12 -34.32
C LEU A 972 -13.95 8.36 -33.62
N TRP A 973 -13.30 7.41 -34.29
CA TRP A 973 -12.23 6.60 -33.69
C TRP A 973 -10.94 7.40 -33.46
N PHE A 974 -10.63 8.34 -34.34
CA PHE A 974 -9.59 9.35 -34.10
C PHE A 974 -9.85 10.14 -32.81
N ARG A 975 -11.08 10.60 -32.59
CA ARG A 975 -11.47 11.32 -31.37
C ARG A 975 -11.42 10.42 -30.15
N GLU A 976 -11.84 9.16 -30.27
CA GLU A 976 -11.79 8.18 -29.19
C GLU A 976 -10.35 7.91 -28.76
N HIS A 977 -9.42 7.72 -29.70
CA HIS A 977 -8.00 7.63 -29.38
C HIS A 977 -7.51 8.86 -28.59
N ASN A 978 -7.79 10.06 -29.08
CA ASN A 978 -7.33 11.30 -28.43
C ASN A 978 -7.97 11.50 -27.04
N ARG A 979 -9.22 11.09 -26.85
CA ARG A 979 -9.90 11.07 -25.55
C ARG A 979 -9.19 10.12 -24.60
N LEU A 980 -8.96 8.88 -25.04
CA LEU A 980 -8.27 7.84 -24.26
C LEU A 980 -6.84 8.26 -23.89
N ALA A 981 -6.05 8.77 -24.83
CA ALA A 981 -4.70 9.25 -24.55
C ALA A 981 -4.69 10.41 -23.54
N THR A 982 -5.68 11.31 -23.59
CA THR A 982 -5.83 12.41 -22.63
C THR A 982 -6.21 11.90 -21.23
N GLU A 983 -7.14 10.95 -21.14
CA GLU A 983 -7.53 10.31 -19.88
C GLU A 983 -6.40 9.48 -19.28
N LEU A 984 -5.72 8.68 -20.11
CA LEU A 984 -4.56 7.90 -19.69
C LEU A 984 -3.44 8.78 -19.17
N ARG A 985 -3.23 9.97 -19.76
CA ARG A 985 -2.27 10.96 -19.27
C ARG A 985 -2.69 11.59 -17.95
N ALA A 986 -3.98 11.87 -17.76
CA ALA A 986 -4.49 12.37 -16.49
C ALA A 986 -4.34 11.33 -15.37
N LEU A 987 -4.58 10.06 -15.68
CA LEU A 987 -4.40 8.92 -14.77
C LEU A 987 -2.92 8.59 -14.54
N ASN A 988 -2.08 8.75 -15.57
CA ASN A 988 -0.66 8.42 -15.56
C ASN A 988 0.20 9.60 -16.05
N PRO A 989 0.37 10.67 -15.25
CA PRO A 989 1.12 11.86 -15.67
C PRO A 989 2.61 11.60 -15.97
N HIS A 990 3.12 10.45 -15.56
CA HIS A 990 4.51 10.02 -15.72
C HIS A 990 4.77 9.26 -17.02
N TRP A 991 3.74 8.91 -17.79
CA TRP A 991 3.91 8.25 -19.09
C TRP A 991 4.32 9.25 -20.17
N ASP A 992 5.26 8.84 -21.03
CA ASP A 992 5.66 9.62 -22.19
C ASP A 992 4.64 9.50 -23.34
N GLY A 993 4.83 10.31 -24.38
CA GLY A 993 3.91 10.35 -25.52
C GLY A 993 3.79 9.00 -26.23
N ASP A 994 4.88 8.24 -26.34
CA ASP A 994 4.89 6.94 -27.02
C ASP A 994 4.12 5.89 -26.23
N THR A 995 4.30 5.83 -24.91
CA THR A 995 3.55 4.93 -24.03
C THR A 995 2.06 5.24 -24.08
N LEU A 996 1.70 6.53 -23.99
CA LEU A 996 0.30 6.97 -24.06
C LEU A 996 -0.35 6.60 -25.40
N TYR A 997 0.35 6.85 -26.51
CA TYR A 997 -0.12 6.50 -27.84
C TYR A 997 -0.38 4.99 -27.99
N HIS A 998 0.59 4.17 -27.55
CA HIS A 998 0.52 2.73 -27.74
C HIS A 998 -0.51 2.04 -26.81
N GLU A 999 -0.67 2.50 -25.56
CA GLU A 999 -1.75 2.01 -24.69
C GLU A 999 -3.14 2.46 -25.20
N ALA A 1000 -3.28 3.68 -25.71
CA ALA A 1000 -4.53 4.12 -26.34
C ALA A 1000 -4.86 3.29 -27.61
N ARG A 1001 -3.86 3.03 -28.48
CA ARG A 1001 -4.02 2.13 -29.66
C ARG A 1001 -4.49 0.73 -29.25
N LYS A 1002 -3.89 0.17 -28.20
CA LYS A 1002 -4.26 -1.15 -27.68
C LYS A 1002 -5.70 -1.20 -27.18
N ILE A 1003 -6.17 -0.17 -26.47
CA ILE A 1003 -7.56 -0.08 -26.00
C ILE A 1003 -8.53 0.05 -27.17
N VAL A 1004 -8.24 0.91 -28.15
CA VAL A 1004 -9.07 1.08 -29.35
C VAL A 1004 -9.19 -0.23 -30.13
N GLY A 1005 -8.08 -0.93 -30.37
CA GLY A 1005 -8.10 -2.24 -31.02
C GLY A 1005 -8.97 -3.26 -30.26
N ALA A 1006 -8.89 -3.28 -28.92
CA ALA A 1006 -9.73 -4.14 -28.09
C ALA A 1006 -11.23 -3.75 -28.14
N GLN A 1007 -11.56 -2.46 -28.14
CA GLN A 1007 -12.93 -1.97 -28.28
C GLN A 1007 -13.52 -2.39 -29.64
N MET A 1008 -12.77 -2.19 -30.74
CA MET A 1008 -13.21 -2.60 -32.08
C MET A 1008 -13.41 -4.11 -32.17
N GLN A 1009 -12.47 -4.92 -31.65
CA GLN A 1009 -12.64 -6.37 -31.56
C GLN A 1009 -13.90 -6.73 -30.77
N HIS A 1010 -14.11 -6.13 -29.60
CA HIS A 1010 -15.26 -6.45 -28.74
C HIS A 1010 -16.59 -6.12 -29.43
N ILE A 1011 -16.71 -4.94 -30.05
CA ILE A 1011 -17.89 -4.54 -30.81
C ILE A 1011 -18.16 -5.55 -31.93
N THR A 1012 -17.12 -5.93 -32.67
CA THR A 1012 -17.26 -6.84 -33.80
C THR A 1012 -17.62 -8.27 -33.37
N TYR A 1013 -16.95 -8.81 -32.36
CA TYR A 1013 -17.23 -10.17 -31.89
C TYR A 1013 -18.58 -10.31 -31.17
N THR A 1014 -19.08 -9.24 -30.55
CA THR A 1014 -20.32 -9.29 -29.77
C THR A 1014 -21.56 -8.97 -30.61
N HIS A 1015 -21.44 -8.03 -31.55
CA HIS A 1015 -22.58 -7.44 -32.24
C HIS A 1015 -22.61 -7.68 -33.77
N TRP A 1016 -21.53 -8.19 -34.36
CA TRP A 1016 -21.38 -8.29 -35.81
C TRP A 1016 -21.16 -9.68 -36.35
N LEU A 1017 -20.30 -10.46 -35.71
CA LEU A 1017 -20.12 -11.84 -36.10
C LEU A 1017 -21.29 -12.68 -35.60
N PRO A 1018 -21.72 -13.69 -36.37
CA PRO A 1018 -22.61 -14.71 -35.85
C PRO A 1018 -21.99 -15.24 -34.56
N LYS A 1019 -22.78 -15.36 -33.49
CA LYS A 1019 -22.36 -16.13 -32.31
C LYS A 1019 -22.19 -17.57 -32.77
N VAL A 1020 -20.96 -17.92 -33.12
CA VAL A 1020 -20.58 -19.32 -33.34
C VAL A 1020 -20.50 -19.98 -32.00
#